data_AF-A0A9P1CVA6-F1
#
_entry.id   AF-A0A9P1CVA6-F1
#
_cell.length_a   1.000
_cell.length_b   1.000
_cell.length_c   1.000
_cell.angle_alpha   90.00
_cell.angle_beta   90.00
_cell.angle_gamma   90.00
#
_symmetry.space_group_name_H-M   'P 1'
#
loop_
_entity.id
_entity.type
_entity.pdbx_description
1 polymer ?
#
loop_
_entity_poly.entity_id
_entity_poly.type
_entity_poly.pdbx_seq_one_letter_code
_entity_poly.pdbx_strand_id
1 'polypeptide(L)'
;MEIDRKQSVDSESAILVGVQLADSPKLSEEPLEELAGLVESAGAEIVGRLTQRRESPDIATYVGKGKLEQLEQMVKASDADVIVFDNDLSPAQVRNLEQATKAKVLDRTELILDIFSTRAQTHEARLAVELAQLEYSLPRLKRMWTHLSRLKMGVGMRGPGEKQLETDRRLVEKRISDLKRDLDKVLHRKEREVAARGDRMTVSLVGYTNAGKSTLLNTLTDSKVYAQDQLFATLDTRTRQWRLPGWGPVLLSDTVGFIRDLPHRLIASFKATLEESRQADLLLHVADASSPSACDQVRAVYAVLEELGIEQKDTLLVLNKADCAEETSLTVLEERYPGAVRVSAKTGEGLDRLAMAVSDALSRDFIEADIETSVGNGRLLAYLAKHGEILSRTFTEDRVVVHCRVPRKYLGRVSTDEADIRPRENPAPEDAVAGVAPPLDGCATPPNVKRSRDTLAPTKLGRGYFVDTQPNRHQFVVMKQLAGQRALVTGASGGLGRALAIRLARDGVATILFARGRDGLDDTAQAIARVGSTPFICVGDVTNASDRQRALAAARDELGGLDLLVNNAGVSAHGRFHESSPDRLRQIMEVNVFAAAELIREATPLLAESDRGCVANVGSILAWRGVPHKAEYSASKFALRGLSEAIRPELARLGVHVLHASPATIDTALFDHLVDKHGEIPWKQPRGYPPERVADRIVRGVARRKNEVAIGWNDWAFVRAARFSPWLLDRVLNRYG
;
A
#
# COMPACT_ATOMS: atom_id res chain seq x y z
N MET A 1 11.19 -16.27 10.64
CA MET A 1 10.39 -16.61 9.45
C MET A 1 10.02 -15.29 8.80
N GLU A 2 10.95 -14.73 8.03
CA GLU A 2 10.71 -13.50 7.27
C GLU A 2 9.76 -13.84 6.12
N ILE A 3 8.51 -13.42 6.27
CA ILE A 3 7.56 -13.37 5.16
C ILE A 3 8.01 -12.18 4.31
N ASP A 4 8.92 -12.44 3.37
CA ASP A 4 9.46 -11.40 2.49
C ASP A 4 8.32 -10.75 1.69
N ARG A 5 8.31 -9.42 1.70
CA ARG A 5 7.17 -8.55 1.42
C ARG A 5 7.09 -8.24 -0.08
N LYS A 6 5.95 -8.50 -0.72
CA LYS A 6 5.50 -7.78 -1.94
C LYS A 6 4.03 -8.09 -2.25
N GLN A 7 3.13 -7.53 -1.42
CA GLN A 7 1.68 -7.43 -1.67
C GLN A 7 1.24 -6.00 -2.04
N SER A 8 2.15 -5.03 -2.06
CA SER A 8 1.84 -3.62 -2.29
C SER A 8 1.15 -3.38 -3.63
N VAL A 9 0.13 -2.52 -3.60
CA VAL A 9 -0.57 -1.93 -4.76
C VAL A 9 0.34 -0.95 -5.53
N ASP A 10 1.58 -0.78 -5.05
CA ASP A 10 2.60 0.10 -5.63
C ASP A 10 2.81 -0.17 -7.12
N SER A 11 2.60 0.89 -7.92
CA SER A 11 2.67 0.90 -9.38
C SER A 11 1.60 0.06 -10.11
N GLU A 12 0.50 -0.31 -9.42
CA GLU A 12 -0.70 -0.91 -10.03
C GLU A 12 -1.68 0.18 -10.51
N SER A 13 -2.41 -0.07 -11.59
CA SER A 13 -3.51 0.79 -12.05
C SER A 13 -4.82 0.40 -11.37
N ALA A 14 -5.47 1.35 -10.70
CA ALA A 14 -6.59 1.11 -9.78
C ALA A 14 -7.89 1.76 -10.25
N ILE A 15 -9.00 1.02 -10.14
CA ILE A 15 -10.36 1.58 -10.24
C ILE A 15 -10.98 1.64 -8.84
N LEU A 16 -11.47 2.81 -8.45
CA LEU A 16 -12.15 3.00 -7.17
C LEU A 16 -13.64 2.70 -7.30
N VAL A 17 -14.20 1.96 -6.34
CA VAL A 17 -15.62 1.62 -6.31
C VAL A 17 -16.21 1.96 -4.93
N GLY A 18 -17.29 2.76 -4.92
CA GLY A 18 -18.01 3.10 -3.68
C GLY A 18 -19.49 2.82 -3.80
N VAL A 19 -20.06 2.15 -2.80
CA VAL A 19 -21.51 1.92 -2.71
C VAL A 19 -22.06 2.63 -1.49
N GLN A 20 -22.96 3.58 -1.73
CA GLN A 20 -23.67 4.30 -0.68
C GLN A 20 -24.97 3.56 -0.35
N LEU A 21 -25.09 3.10 0.89
CA LEU A 21 -26.30 2.46 1.42
C LEU A 21 -27.26 3.52 1.97
N ALA A 22 -28.56 3.20 2.04
CA ALA A 22 -29.60 4.15 2.48
C ALA A 22 -29.40 4.63 3.93
N ASP A 23 -28.83 3.78 4.79
CA ASP A 23 -28.56 4.08 6.21
C ASP A 23 -27.19 4.75 6.44
N SER A 24 -26.37 4.90 5.39
CA SER A 24 -25.09 5.59 5.51
C SER A 24 -25.33 7.10 5.65
N PRO A 25 -24.66 7.80 6.58
CA PRO A 25 -24.74 9.25 6.66
C PRO A 25 -24.44 9.84 5.27
N LYS A 26 -25.15 10.90 4.87
CA LYS A 26 -24.89 11.62 3.61
C LYS A 26 -23.45 12.14 3.68
N LEU A 27 -22.51 11.35 3.18
CA LEU A 27 -21.12 11.74 3.04
C LEU A 27 -21.02 12.86 2.02
N SER A 28 -19.93 13.63 2.18
CA SER A 28 -19.47 14.76 1.40
C SER A 28 -19.76 14.70 -0.11
N GLU A 29 -19.66 15.86 -0.76
CA GLU A 29 -19.78 15.98 -2.23
C GLU A 29 -18.83 15.02 -2.99
N GLU A 30 -17.74 14.56 -2.35
CA GLU A 30 -16.77 13.61 -2.90
C GLU A 30 -16.59 12.34 -2.04
N PRO A 31 -17.42 11.30 -2.20
CA PRO A 31 -17.41 10.12 -1.32
C PRO A 31 -16.19 9.20 -1.47
N LEU A 32 -15.41 9.36 -2.54
CA LEU A 32 -14.24 8.52 -2.85
C LEU A 32 -12.90 9.24 -2.66
N GLU A 33 -12.91 10.49 -2.21
CA GLU A 33 -11.69 11.30 -2.10
C GLU A 33 -10.71 10.72 -1.07
N GLU A 34 -11.21 10.32 0.08
CA GLU A 34 -10.40 9.65 1.12
C GLU A 34 -9.82 8.31 0.62
N LEU A 35 -10.63 7.51 -0.10
CA LEU A 35 -10.15 6.25 -0.71
C LEU A 35 -9.09 6.53 -1.78
N ALA A 36 -9.26 7.59 -2.57
CA ALA A 36 -8.26 8.03 -3.54
C ALA A 36 -6.94 8.35 -2.86
N GLY A 37 -6.97 9.14 -1.77
CA GLY A 37 -5.78 9.42 -0.97
C GLY A 37 -5.11 8.16 -0.42
N LEU A 38 -5.88 7.11 -0.06
CA LEU A 38 -5.33 5.84 0.40
C LEU A 38 -4.60 5.10 -0.72
N VAL A 39 -5.24 5.02 -1.89
CA VAL A 39 -4.70 4.34 -3.08
C VAL A 39 -3.43 5.06 -3.58
N GLU A 40 -3.43 6.38 -3.60
CA GLU A 40 -2.25 7.19 -3.91
C GLU A 40 -1.12 6.99 -2.88
N SER A 41 -1.46 6.96 -1.58
CA SER A 41 -0.50 6.69 -0.50
C SER A 41 0.09 5.28 -0.56
N ALA A 42 -0.61 4.34 -1.19
CA ALA A 42 -0.14 2.98 -1.48
C ALA A 42 0.72 2.89 -2.75
N GLY A 43 0.88 3.98 -3.51
CA GLY A 43 1.68 4.07 -4.74
C GLY A 43 0.94 3.65 -6.01
N ALA A 44 -0.38 3.54 -5.99
CA ALA A 44 -1.18 3.12 -7.13
C ALA A 44 -1.74 4.31 -7.92
N GLU A 45 -1.88 4.13 -9.25
CA GLU A 45 -2.43 5.16 -10.14
C GLU A 45 -3.94 4.96 -10.33
N ILE A 46 -4.74 5.97 -10.04
CA ILE A 46 -6.20 5.89 -10.19
C ILE A 46 -6.59 6.12 -11.65
N VAL A 47 -7.07 5.07 -12.31
CA VAL A 47 -7.50 5.10 -13.72
C VAL A 47 -9.01 5.19 -13.91
N GLY A 48 -9.79 5.14 -12.82
CA GLY A 48 -11.24 5.28 -12.88
C GLY A 48 -11.91 5.32 -11.51
N ARG A 49 -13.14 5.85 -11.48
CA ARG A 49 -14.00 5.90 -10.30
C ARG A 49 -15.42 5.45 -10.65
N LEU A 50 -16.04 4.66 -9.79
CA LEU A 50 -17.40 4.16 -9.96
C LEU A 50 -18.15 4.27 -8.64
N THR A 51 -19.29 4.95 -8.64
CA THR A 51 -20.18 5.01 -7.47
C THR A 51 -21.56 4.42 -7.78
N GLN A 52 -22.21 3.87 -6.75
CA GLN A 52 -23.59 3.39 -6.83
C GLN A 52 -24.33 3.70 -5.53
N ARG A 53 -25.55 4.23 -5.64
CA ARG A 53 -26.50 4.31 -4.52
C ARG A 53 -27.41 3.09 -4.52
N ARG A 54 -27.62 2.47 -3.35
CA ARG A 54 -28.49 1.29 -3.16
C ARG A 54 -29.14 1.32 -1.78
N GLU A 55 -30.29 0.67 -1.64
CA GLU A 55 -30.89 0.44 -0.31
C GLU A 55 -30.12 -0.64 0.46
N SER A 56 -29.76 -1.73 -0.22
CA SER A 56 -29.01 -2.85 0.36
C SER A 56 -27.93 -3.37 -0.60
N PRO A 57 -26.82 -3.91 -0.06
CA PRO A 57 -25.73 -4.46 -0.88
C PRO A 57 -26.20 -5.72 -1.62
N ASP A 58 -25.70 -5.91 -2.83
CA ASP A 58 -25.92 -7.16 -3.54
C ASP A 58 -25.19 -8.32 -2.84
N ILE A 59 -25.91 -9.40 -2.57
CA ILE A 59 -25.38 -10.55 -1.82
C ILE A 59 -24.18 -11.17 -2.55
N ALA A 60 -24.21 -11.18 -3.89
CA ALA A 60 -23.20 -11.84 -4.69
C ALA A 60 -22.00 -10.95 -5.00
N THR A 61 -22.19 -9.65 -5.25
CA THR A 61 -21.13 -8.77 -5.79
C THR A 61 -21.06 -7.39 -5.13
N TYR A 62 -21.88 -7.13 -4.11
CA TYR A 62 -22.03 -5.83 -3.43
C TYR A 62 -22.64 -4.72 -4.31
N VAL A 63 -22.24 -4.65 -5.58
CA VAL A 63 -22.83 -3.79 -6.63
C VAL A 63 -23.95 -4.48 -7.40
N GLY A 64 -24.82 -3.71 -8.03
CA GLY A 64 -25.86 -4.26 -8.90
C GLY A 64 -25.32 -4.77 -10.24
N LYS A 65 -26.01 -5.73 -10.87
CA LYS A 65 -25.62 -6.35 -12.15
C LYS A 65 -25.22 -5.35 -13.25
N GLY A 66 -26.00 -4.28 -13.47
CA GLY A 66 -25.66 -3.28 -14.49
C GLY A 66 -24.38 -2.50 -14.18
N LYS A 67 -24.09 -2.26 -12.90
CA LYS A 67 -22.84 -1.61 -12.47
C LYS A 67 -21.64 -2.57 -12.52
N LEU A 68 -21.87 -3.85 -12.29
CA LEU A 68 -20.86 -4.88 -12.52
C LEU A 68 -20.46 -4.95 -14.00
N GLU A 69 -21.43 -4.93 -14.92
CA GLU A 69 -21.15 -4.91 -16.37
C GLU A 69 -20.37 -3.64 -16.76
N GLN A 70 -20.74 -2.48 -16.20
CA GLN A 70 -20.00 -1.23 -16.38
C GLN A 70 -18.56 -1.35 -15.84
N LEU A 71 -18.38 -1.93 -14.65
CA LEU A 71 -17.07 -2.14 -14.04
C LEU A 71 -16.19 -3.06 -14.88
N GLU A 72 -16.75 -4.16 -15.41
CA GLU A 72 -16.03 -5.04 -16.34
C GLU A 72 -15.56 -4.32 -17.60
N GLN A 73 -16.40 -3.44 -18.16
CA GLN A 73 -16.03 -2.63 -19.33
C GLN A 73 -14.93 -1.63 -18.99
N MET A 74 -15.02 -0.98 -17.83
CA MET A 74 -13.98 -0.05 -17.36
C MET A 74 -12.64 -0.76 -17.19
N VAL A 75 -12.61 -1.91 -16.51
CA VAL A 75 -11.39 -2.72 -16.33
C VAL A 75 -10.78 -3.10 -17.68
N LYS A 76 -11.59 -3.51 -18.66
CA LYS A 76 -11.12 -3.85 -20.01
C LYS A 76 -10.60 -2.64 -20.77
N ALA A 77 -11.23 -1.48 -20.61
CA ALA A 77 -10.87 -0.25 -21.33
C ALA A 77 -9.61 0.41 -20.77
N SER A 78 -9.45 0.43 -19.44
CA SER A 78 -8.31 1.05 -18.76
C SER A 78 -7.17 0.07 -18.46
N ASP A 79 -7.37 -1.23 -18.69
CA ASP A 79 -6.44 -2.30 -18.30
C ASP A 79 -6.04 -2.22 -16.83
N ALA A 80 -7.05 -1.97 -15.97
CA ALA A 80 -6.84 -1.84 -14.53
C ALA A 80 -6.32 -3.16 -13.94
N ASP A 81 -5.24 -3.08 -13.16
CA ASP A 81 -4.64 -4.21 -12.46
C ASP A 81 -5.46 -4.59 -11.21
N VAL A 82 -6.05 -3.59 -10.54
CA VAL A 82 -6.76 -3.73 -9.26
C VAL A 82 -8.05 -2.90 -9.22
N ILE A 83 -9.03 -3.41 -8.49
CA ILE A 83 -10.27 -2.72 -8.15
C ILE A 83 -10.31 -2.57 -6.64
N VAL A 84 -10.44 -1.33 -6.18
CA VAL A 84 -10.45 -1.00 -4.75
C VAL A 84 -11.85 -0.57 -4.36
N PHE A 85 -12.46 -1.31 -3.44
CA PHE A 85 -13.77 -1.02 -2.88
C PHE A 85 -13.65 -0.23 -1.57
N ASP A 86 -14.41 0.85 -1.45
CA ASP A 86 -14.53 1.63 -0.21
C ASP A 86 -15.22 0.83 0.91
N ASN A 87 -16.10 -0.10 0.52
CA ASN A 87 -16.87 -0.91 1.45
C ASN A 87 -16.17 -2.25 1.75
N ASP A 88 -16.35 -2.76 2.97
CA ASP A 88 -15.89 -4.10 3.33
C ASP A 88 -16.65 -5.19 2.56
N LEU A 89 -15.90 -6.06 1.88
CA LEU A 89 -16.44 -7.12 1.05
C LEU A 89 -16.35 -8.47 1.76
N SER A 90 -17.37 -9.31 1.60
CA SER A 90 -17.28 -10.70 2.03
C SER A 90 -16.38 -11.51 1.08
N PRO A 91 -15.77 -12.62 1.53
CA PRO A 91 -14.95 -13.48 0.67
C PRO A 91 -15.68 -14.04 -0.56
N ALA A 92 -17.01 -14.19 -0.48
CA ALA A 92 -17.81 -14.62 -1.63
C ALA A 92 -17.92 -13.50 -2.67
N GLN A 93 -18.14 -12.26 -2.21
CA GLN A 93 -18.23 -11.08 -3.07
C GLN A 93 -16.91 -10.81 -3.79
N VAL A 94 -15.79 -10.82 -3.07
CA VAL A 94 -14.44 -10.68 -3.66
C VAL A 94 -14.24 -11.68 -4.79
N ARG A 95 -14.45 -12.97 -4.54
CA ARG A 95 -14.29 -14.01 -5.58
C ARG A 95 -15.20 -13.82 -6.78
N ASN A 96 -16.46 -13.46 -6.56
CA ASN A 96 -17.41 -13.26 -7.65
C ASN A 96 -17.02 -12.04 -8.51
N LEU A 97 -16.59 -10.95 -7.87
CA LEU A 97 -16.08 -9.75 -8.54
C LEU A 97 -14.81 -10.05 -9.34
N GLU A 98 -13.84 -10.75 -8.76
CA GLU A 98 -12.61 -11.18 -9.46
C GLU A 98 -12.92 -12.09 -10.65
N GLN A 99 -13.87 -13.02 -10.50
CA GLN A 99 -14.30 -13.90 -11.58
C GLN A 99 -14.96 -13.15 -12.73
N ALA A 100 -15.78 -12.14 -12.44
CA ALA A 100 -16.46 -11.31 -13.42
C ALA A 100 -15.47 -10.38 -14.14
N THR A 101 -14.69 -9.63 -13.37
CA THR A 101 -13.83 -8.54 -13.87
C THR A 101 -12.46 -8.99 -14.37
N LYS A 102 -11.98 -10.16 -13.93
CA LYS A 102 -10.62 -10.68 -14.18
C LYS A 102 -9.49 -9.79 -13.64
N ALA A 103 -9.81 -8.85 -12.74
CA ALA A 103 -8.86 -8.01 -12.02
C ALA A 103 -8.85 -8.39 -10.53
N LYS A 104 -7.76 -8.02 -9.83
CA LYS A 104 -7.63 -8.19 -8.38
C LYS A 104 -8.64 -7.28 -7.68
N VAL A 105 -9.27 -7.76 -6.61
CA VAL A 105 -10.23 -6.95 -5.84
C VAL A 105 -9.73 -6.80 -4.41
N LEU A 106 -9.56 -5.55 -3.97
CA LEU A 106 -9.22 -5.18 -2.60
C LEU A 106 -10.38 -4.42 -1.98
N ASP A 107 -10.65 -4.66 -0.70
CA ASP A 107 -11.53 -3.81 0.10
C ASP A 107 -10.71 -2.80 0.92
N ARG A 108 -11.41 -1.81 1.49
CA ARG A 108 -10.80 -0.70 2.27
C ARG A 108 -9.93 -1.22 3.40
N THR A 109 -10.40 -2.22 4.15
CA THR A 109 -9.63 -2.83 5.23
C THR A 109 -8.31 -3.44 4.73
N GLU A 110 -8.33 -4.19 3.62
CA GLU A 110 -7.12 -4.80 3.06
C GLU A 110 -6.12 -3.74 2.57
N LEU A 111 -6.60 -2.68 1.91
CA LEU A 111 -5.76 -1.56 1.46
C LEU A 111 -5.07 -0.86 2.65
N ILE A 112 -5.79 -0.57 3.73
CA ILE A 112 -5.23 0.08 4.92
C ILE A 112 -4.13 -0.81 5.53
N LEU A 113 -4.38 -2.10 5.67
CA LEU A 113 -3.39 -3.05 6.20
C LEU A 113 -2.14 -3.14 5.31
N ASP A 114 -2.29 -3.06 3.99
CA ASP A 114 -1.17 -3.05 3.05
C ASP A 114 -0.32 -1.77 3.17
N ILE A 115 -0.95 -0.60 3.30
CA ILE A 115 -0.26 0.67 3.56
C ILE A 115 0.54 0.56 4.86
N PHE A 116 -0.08 0.08 5.94
CA PHE A 116 0.59 -0.09 7.22
C PHE A 116 1.74 -1.09 7.18
N SER A 117 1.62 -2.18 6.43
CA SER A 117 2.71 -3.15 6.28
C SER A 117 3.97 -2.52 5.67
N THR A 118 3.78 -1.55 4.77
CA THR A 118 4.85 -0.80 4.11
C THR A 118 5.44 0.26 5.03
N ARG A 119 4.61 0.89 5.88
CA ARG A 119 5.02 1.97 6.80
C ARG A 119 5.57 1.48 8.14
N ALA A 120 5.30 0.23 8.55
CA ALA A 120 5.74 -0.32 9.82
C ALA A 120 7.27 -0.54 9.89
N GLN A 121 7.97 0.39 10.54
CA GLN A 121 9.43 0.33 10.69
C GLN A 121 9.85 -0.31 12.03
N THR A 122 9.12 -0.05 13.12
CA THR A 122 9.45 -0.62 14.43
C THR A 122 9.01 -2.08 14.56
N HIS A 123 9.66 -2.81 15.47
CA HIS A 123 9.28 -4.20 15.78
C HIS A 123 7.83 -4.30 16.27
N GLU A 124 7.41 -3.36 17.12
CA GLU A 124 6.04 -3.28 17.65
C GLU A 124 5.02 -3.06 16.54
N ALA A 125 5.20 -2.05 15.69
CA ALA A 125 4.29 -1.78 14.59
C ALA A 125 4.21 -2.98 13.62
N ARG A 126 5.34 -3.66 13.36
CA ARG A 126 5.35 -4.88 12.52
C ARG A 126 4.53 -6.01 13.13
N LEU A 127 4.66 -6.26 14.44
CA LEU A 127 3.86 -7.27 15.14
C LEU A 127 2.36 -6.94 15.11
N ALA A 128 1.99 -5.69 15.38
CA ALA A 128 0.60 -5.22 15.37
C ALA A 128 -0.04 -5.39 13.99
N VAL A 129 0.66 -4.96 12.93
CA VAL A 129 0.18 -5.10 11.55
C VAL A 129 0.08 -6.56 11.13
N GLU A 130 1.09 -7.39 11.44
CA GLU A 130 1.05 -8.83 11.13
C GLU A 130 -0.13 -9.52 11.83
N LEU A 131 -0.36 -9.19 13.11
CA LEU A 131 -1.50 -9.71 13.87
C LEU A 131 -2.82 -9.32 13.21
N ALA A 132 -3.01 -8.04 12.89
CA ALA A 132 -4.23 -7.55 12.26
C ALA A 132 -4.47 -8.20 10.88
N GLN A 133 -3.43 -8.37 10.07
CA GLN A 133 -3.50 -9.06 8.77
C GLN A 133 -3.91 -10.53 8.91
N LEU A 134 -3.31 -11.26 9.84
CA LEU A 134 -3.64 -12.67 10.07
C LEU A 134 -5.04 -12.84 10.64
N GLU A 135 -5.44 -11.99 11.59
CA GLU A 135 -6.81 -12.01 12.11
C GLU A 135 -7.81 -11.73 10.99
N TYR A 136 -7.56 -10.72 10.15
CA TYR A 136 -8.41 -10.38 9.01
C TYR A 136 -8.51 -11.51 7.98
N SER A 137 -7.37 -12.12 7.64
CA SER A 137 -7.28 -13.17 6.63
C SER A 137 -7.84 -14.52 7.10
N LEU A 138 -7.73 -14.85 8.40
CA LEU A 138 -8.10 -16.17 8.92
C LEU A 138 -9.56 -16.57 8.61
N PRO A 139 -10.60 -15.74 8.84
CA PRO A 139 -11.97 -16.05 8.43
C PRO A 139 -12.13 -16.27 6.92
N ARG A 140 -11.35 -15.54 6.11
CA ARG A 140 -11.38 -15.62 4.64
C ARG A 140 -10.75 -16.92 4.15
N LEU A 141 -9.63 -17.32 4.76
CA LEU A 141 -8.94 -18.60 4.52
C LEU A 141 -9.82 -19.80 4.92
N LYS A 142 -10.51 -19.72 6.07
CA LYS A 142 -11.42 -20.78 6.56
C LYS A 142 -12.49 -21.16 5.54
N ARG A 143 -13.08 -20.19 4.83
CA ARG A 143 -14.09 -20.45 3.78
C ARG A 143 -13.49 -20.98 2.48
N MET A 144 -12.25 -20.67 2.17
CA MET A 144 -11.55 -21.25 1.02
C MET A 144 -11.21 -22.73 1.26
N TRP A 145 -10.78 -23.06 2.48
CA TRP A 145 -10.49 -24.43 2.89
C TRP A 145 -11.71 -25.36 2.84
N THR A 146 -12.90 -24.89 3.20
CA THR A 146 -14.14 -25.69 3.10
C THR A 146 -14.58 -25.97 1.65
N HIS A 147 -14.20 -25.14 0.67
CA HIS A 147 -14.41 -25.43 -0.75
C HIS A 147 -13.37 -26.44 -1.29
N LEU A 148 -12.12 -26.34 -0.83
CA LEU A 148 -11.04 -27.28 -1.17
C LEU A 148 -11.30 -28.70 -0.60
N SER A 149 -11.95 -28.81 0.58
CA SER A 149 -12.34 -30.11 1.12
C SER A 149 -13.47 -30.77 0.31
N ARG A 150 -14.43 -29.98 -0.19
CA ARG A 150 -15.55 -30.48 -1.03
C ARG A 150 -15.12 -30.90 -2.43
N LEU A 151 -14.21 -30.16 -3.08
CA LEU A 151 -13.64 -30.57 -4.38
C LEU A 151 -12.83 -31.88 -4.30
N LYS A 152 -12.32 -32.25 -3.11
CA LYS A 152 -11.61 -33.51 -2.88
C LYS A 152 -12.52 -34.70 -2.52
N MET A 153 -13.84 -34.53 -2.36
CA MET A 153 -14.76 -35.63 -2.00
C MET A 153 -15.18 -36.54 -3.17
N GLY A 154 -14.73 -36.30 -4.40
CA GLY A 154 -15.14 -37.07 -5.58
C GLY A 154 -14.44 -38.43 -5.79
N VAL A 155 -13.36 -38.73 -5.07
CA VAL A 155 -12.63 -40.01 -5.21
C VAL A 155 -12.13 -40.47 -3.83
N GLY A 156 -12.91 -41.33 -3.16
CA GLY A 156 -12.44 -42.46 -2.33
C GLY A 156 -11.30 -42.31 -1.31
N MET A 157 -10.91 -41.12 -0.83
CA MET A 157 -9.86 -40.99 0.20
C MET A 157 -10.27 -40.06 1.34
N ARG A 158 -10.95 -40.61 2.35
CA ARG A 158 -10.99 -40.04 3.69
C ARG A 158 -9.61 -40.24 4.34
N GLY A 159 -8.90 -39.17 4.71
CA GLY A 159 -7.70 -39.32 5.56
C GLY A 159 -6.65 -38.19 5.49
N PRO A 160 -6.09 -37.82 4.32
CA PRO A 160 -4.91 -36.92 4.29
C PRO A 160 -5.22 -35.43 4.09
N GLY A 161 -6.26 -35.09 3.32
CA GLY A 161 -6.55 -33.71 2.91
C GLY A 161 -7.22 -32.85 3.98
N GLU A 162 -8.12 -33.43 4.78
CA GLU A 162 -8.76 -32.73 5.91
C GLU A 162 -7.77 -32.46 7.04
N LYS A 163 -6.89 -33.42 7.35
CA LYS A 163 -5.80 -33.22 8.33
C LYS A 163 -4.85 -32.09 7.93
N GLN A 164 -4.58 -31.91 6.64
CA GLN A 164 -3.70 -30.84 6.15
C GLN A 164 -4.31 -29.45 6.34
N LEU A 165 -5.58 -29.27 5.96
CA LEU A 165 -6.30 -27.99 6.15
C LEU A 165 -6.46 -27.66 7.65
N GLU A 166 -6.68 -28.68 8.48
CA GLU A 166 -6.71 -28.52 9.92
C GLU A 166 -5.34 -28.15 10.50
N THR A 167 -4.26 -28.72 9.97
CA THR A 167 -2.89 -28.40 10.40
C THR A 167 -2.51 -26.97 10.03
N ASP A 168 -2.81 -26.53 8.80
CA ASP A 168 -2.56 -25.16 8.34
C ASP A 168 -3.36 -24.15 9.17
N ARG A 169 -4.63 -24.47 9.45
CA ARG A 169 -5.46 -23.67 10.36
C ARG A 169 -4.83 -23.55 11.75
N ARG A 170 -4.41 -24.68 12.34
CA ARG A 170 -3.79 -24.69 13.68
C ARG A 170 -2.49 -23.89 13.69
N LEU A 171 -1.71 -23.89 12.60
CA LEU A 171 -0.49 -23.12 12.50
C LEU A 171 -0.77 -21.60 12.49
N VAL A 172 -1.75 -21.15 11.72
CA VAL A 172 -2.16 -19.73 11.70
C VAL A 172 -2.74 -19.30 13.05
N GLU A 173 -3.62 -20.12 13.64
CA GLU A 173 -4.17 -19.86 14.98
C GLU A 173 -3.08 -19.81 16.05
N LYS A 174 -2.07 -20.70 15.97
CA LYS A 174 -0.88 -20.66 16.82
C LYS A 174 -0.08 -19.38 16.63
N ARG A 175 0.19 -18.97 15.38
CA ARG A 175 0.92 -17.73 15.09
C ARG A 175 0.20 -16.50 15.64
N ILE A 176 -1.12 -16.42 15.49
CA ILE A 176 -1.94 -15.36 16.10
C ILE A 176 -1.76 -15.36 17.62
N SER A 177 -1.83 -16.54 18.26
CA SER A 177 -1.63 -16.64 19.71
C SER A 177 -0.23 -16.22 20.15
N ASP A 178 0.80 -16.57 19.39
CA ASP A 178 2.19 -16.18 19.69
C ASP A 178 2.39 -14.67 19.50
N LEU A 179 1.85 -14.08 18.42
CA LEU A 179 1.89 -12.64 18.17
C LEU A 179 1.16 -11.85 19.26
N LYS A 180 -0.01 -12.31 19.72
CA LYS A 180 -0.72 -11.69 20.86
C LYS A 180 0.15 -11.68 22.12
N ARG A 181 0.76 -12.82 22.45
CA ARG A 181 1.64 -12.94 23.61
C ARG A 181 2.87 -12.02 23.49
N ASP A 182 3.44 -11.89 22.30
CA ASP A 182 4.59 -11.02 22.09
C ASP A 182 4.21 -9.54 22.13
N LEU A 183 3.02 -9.17 21.63
CA LEU A 183 2.48 -7.82 21.74
C LEU A 183 2.16 -7.45 23.19
N ASP A 184 1.61 -8.36 23.99
CA ASP A 184 1.36 -8.15 25.43
C ASP A 184 2.67 -7.88 26.20
N LYS A 185 3.77 -8.56 25.86
CA LYS A 185 5.09 -8.27 26.45
C LYS A 185 5.58 -6.88 26.07
N VAL A 186 5.36 -6.45 24.82
CA VAL A 186 5.72 -5.11 24.36
C VAL A 186 4.90 -4.06 25.10
N LEU A 187 3.59 -4.26 25.24
CA LEU A 187 2.69 -3.40 25.99
C LEU A 187 3.19 -3.22 27.43
N HIS A 188 3.43 -4.30 28.17
CA HIS A 188 3.92 -4.20 29.56
C HIS A 188 5.28 -3.53 29.68
N ARG A 189 6.15 -3.68 28.67
CA ARG A 189 7.42 -2.94 28.63
C ARG A 189 7.16 -1.44 28.43
N LYS A 190 6.27 -1.08 27.51
CA LYS A 190 5.92 0.30 27.19
C LYS A 190 5.23 0.98 28.37
N GLU A 191 4.31 0.31 29.05
CA GLU A 191 3.68 0.79 30.30
C GLU A 191 4.74 1.16 31.35
N ARG A 192 5.75 0.32 31.55
CA ARG A 192 6.86 0.61 32.48
C ARG A 192 7.72 1.78 32.02
N GLU A 193 7.98 1.88 30.71
CA GLU A 193 8.76 2.98 30.14
C GLU A 193 8.05 4.32 30.30
N VAL A 194 6.75 4.37 30.00
CA VAL A 194 5.93 5.57 30.16
C VAL A 194 5.78 5.93 31.64
N ALA A 195 5.53 4.95 32.52
CA ALA A 195 5.48 5.17 33.96
C ALA A 195 6.81 5.67 34.55
N ALA A 196 7.95 5.19 34.02
CA ALA A 196 9.28 5.68 34.42
C ALA A 196 9.55 7.13 34.02
N ARG A 197 8.80 7.67 33.04
CA ARG A 197 8.86 9.09 32.64
C ARG A 197 8.00 10.01 33.51
N GLY A 198 7.38 9.49 34.58
CA GLY A 198 6.47 10.22 35.47
C GLY A 198 7.04 11.45 36.20
N ASP A 199 8.31 11.82 35.96
CA ASP A 199 8.94 13.06 36.41
C ASP A 199 8.75 14.24 35.42
N ARG A 200 8.18 14.01 34.22
CA ARG A 200 7.95 15.06 33.19
C ARG A 200 6.52 15.04 32.69
N MET A 201 6.00 16.21 32.32
CA MET A 201 4.69 16.33 31.67
C MET A 201 4.76 15.82 30.23
N THR A 202 3.69 15.16 29.82
CA THR A 202 3.55 14.50 28.52
C THR A 202 2.30 15.00 27.81
N VAL A 203 2.47 15.40 26.55
CA VAL A 203 1.41 15.88 25.66
C VAL A 203 1.41 14.98 24.44
N SER A 204 0.25 14.50 24.01
CA SER A 204 0.12 13.65 22.82
C SER A 204 -0.74 14.31 21.74
N LEU A 205 -0.22 14.34 20.51
CA LEU A 205 -0.96 14.78 19.33
C LEU A 205 -1.82 13.63 18.82
N VAL A 206 -3.13 13.82 18.78
CA VAL A 206 -4.11 12.88 18.21
C VAL A 206 -4.92 13.57 17.13
N GLY A 207 -5.49 12.82 16.18
CA GLY A 207 -6.30 13.41 15.12
C GLY A 207 -6.24 12.66 13.81
N TYR A 208 -7.04 13.14 12.85
CA TYR A 208 -7.17 12.52 11.54
C TYR A 208 -5.84 12.48 10.78
N THR A 209 -5.70 11.51 9.89
CA THR A 209 -4.62 11.47 8.90
C THR A 209 -4.65 12.75 8.08
N ASN A 210 -3.47 13.27 7.74
CA ASN A 210 -3.29 14.56 7.06
C ASN A 210 -3.80 15.82 7.80
N ALA A 211 -4.22 15.73 9.07
CA ALA A 211 -4.56 16.93 9.87
C ALA A 211 -3.34 17.83 10.19
N GLY A 212 -2.12 17.38 9.87
CA GLY A 212 -0.88 18.13 10.09
C GLY A 212 -0.23 17.91 11.46
N LYS A 213 -0.49 16.79 12.14
CA LYS A 213 0.14 16.42 13.43
C LYS A 213 1.68 16.44 13.37
N SER A 214 2.28 15.74 12.41
CA SER A 214 3.74 15.70 12.29
C SER A 214 4.35 17.05 11.91
N THR A 215 3.63 17.86 11.12
CA THR A 215 4.02 19.26 10.82
C THR A 215 3.98 20.12 12.08
N LEU A 216 2.96 19.96 12.92
CA LEU A 216 2.83 20.67 14.19
C LEU A 216 3.94 20.26 15.18
N LEU A 217 4.24 18.95 15.29
CA LEU A 217 5.37 18.45 16.09
C LEU A 217 6.68 19.13 15.67
N ASN A 218 6.97 19.18 14.36
CA ASN A 218 8.19 19.79 13.84
C ASN A 218 8.31 21.25 14.24
N THR A 219 7.24 22.00 14.01
CA THR A 219 7.23 23.45 14.19
C THR A 219 7.30 23.82 15.67
N LEU A 220 6.70 23.02 16.56
CA LEU A 220 6.78 23.23 18.01
C LEU A 220 8.14 22.81 18.62
N THR A 221 8.92 21.95 17.95
CA THR A 221 10.13 21.35 18.54
C THR A 221 11.41 21.61 17.75
N ASP A 222 11.37 22.47 16.73
CA ASP A 222 12.44 22.70 15.76
C ASP A 222 13.04 21.39 15.20
N SER A 223 12.21 20.37 15.04
CA SER A 223 12.65 19.04 14.61
C SER A 223 12.43 18.80 13.12
N LYS A 224 13.21 17.86 12.54
CA LYS A 224 13.11 17.45 11.13
C LYS A 224 12.43 16.09 10.98
N VAL A 225 11.27 15.91 11.62
CA VAL A 225 10.42 14.73 11.43
C VAL A 225 9.85 14.78 10.02
N TYR A 226 9.92 13.66 9.29
CA TYR A 226 9.36 13.57 7.95
C TYR A 226 7.85 13.82 7.98
N ALA A 227 7.38 14.84 7.26
CA ALA A 227 5.98 15.18 7.07
C ALA A 227 5.70 15.26 5.56
N GLN A 228 4.68 14.55 5.09
CA GLN A 228 4.20 14.59 3.71
C GLN A 228 2.68 14.58 3.69
N ASP A 229 2.12 15.12 2.62
CA ASP A 229 0.68 15.11 2.32
C ASP A 229 0.25 13.72 1.84
N GLN A 230 0.31 12.74 2.76
CA GLN A 230 -0.02 11.33 2.53
C GLN A 230 -0.77 10.78 3.75
N LEU A 231 -1.73 9.89 3.51
CA LEU A 231 -2.41 9.18 4.58
C LEU A 231 -1.41 8.20 5.24
N PHE A 232 -1.47 8.11 6.57
CA PHE A 232 -0.57 7.27 7.37
C PHE A 232 0.94 7.56 7.20
N ALA A 233 1.31 8.82 6.95
CA ALA A 233 2.71 9.27 6.94
C ALA A 233 3.50 8.89 8.21
N THR A 234 2.81 8.81 9.36
CA THR A 234 3.38 8.42 10.65
C THR A 234 2.59 7.24 11.21
N LEU A 235 3.27 6.10 11.39
CA LEU A 235 2.74 4.90 12.06
C LEU A 235 3.40 4.64 13.42
N ASP A 236 4.67 5.02 13.56
CA ASP A 236 5.45 4.86 14.79
C ASP A 236 5.33 6.12 15.66
N THR A 237 5.09 5.95 16.97
CA THR A 237 5.02 7.05 17.93
C THR A 237 6.38 7.76 18.06
N ARG A 238 6.39 9.10 17.97
CA ARG A 238 7.61 9.92 18.03
C ARG A 238 7.54 10.97 19.12
N THR A 239 8.36 10.84 20.15
CA THR A 239 8.46 11.79 21.26
C THR A 239 9.60 12.80 21.06
N ARG A 240 9.34 14.08 21.29
CA ARG A 240 10.33 15.17 21.29
C ARG A 240 10.14 16.07 22.51
N GLN A 241 11.19 16.80 22.87
CA GLN A 241 11.08 17.78 23.94
C GLN A 241 10.60 19.11 23.35
N TRP A 242 9.47 19.60 23.83
CA TRP A 242 8.92 20.92 23.54
C TRP A 242 9.21 21.85 24.71
N ARG A 243 9.73 23.06 24.45
CA ARG A 243 9.92 24.08 25.49
C ARG A 243 8.74 25.03 25.49
N LEU A 244 7.88 24.90 26.49
CA LEU A 244 6.72 25.77 26.66
C LEU A 244 7.13 27.08 27.35
N PRO A 245 6.73 28.26 26.82
CA PRO A 245 6.90 29.54 27.49
C PRO A 245 6.20 29.51 28.86
N GLY A 246 6.91 29.95 29.91
CA GLY A 246 6.38 30.02 31.27
C GLY A 246 6.19 28.68 31.99
N TRP A 247 6.61 27.55 31.39
CA TRP A 247 6.48 26.22 31.99
C TRP A 247 7.77 25.41 32.00
N GLY A 248 8.54 25.47 30.91
CA GLY A 248 9.75 24.68 30.75
C GLY A 248 9.54 23.44 29.86
N PRO A 249 10.36 22.38 30.03
CA PRO A 249 10.41 21.27 29.08
C PRO A 249 9.28 20.25 29.28
N VAL A 250 8.52 20.01 28.21
CA VAL A 250 7.45 19.01 28.12
C VAL A 250 7.78 17.99 27.02
N LEU A 251 7.30 16.76 27.16
CA LEU A 251 7.44 15.74 26.13
C LEU A 251 6.22 15.78 25.21
N LEU A 252 6.42 16.05 23.93
CA LEU A 252 5.38 16.05 22.89
C LEU A 252 5.53 14.79 22.04
N SER A 253 4.47 13.98 21.98
CA SER A 253 4.43 12.74 21.22
C SER A 253 3.50 12.85 20.01
N ASP A 254 3.99 12.51 18.83
CA ASP A 254 3.18 12.34 17.62
C ASP A 254 2.74 10.88 17.49
N THR A 255 1.49 10.67 17.08
CA THR A 255 0.81 9.38 17.10
C THR A 255 0.31 9.00 15.71
N VAL A 256 -0.16 7.75 15.56
CA VAL A 256 -0.78 7.30 14.32
C VAL A 256 -2.03 8.13 14.01
N GLY A 257 -2.16 8.56 12.76
CA GLY A 257 -3.37 9.27 12.32
C GLY A 257 -4.57 8.35 12.19
N PHE A 258 -5.74 8.83 12.57
CA PHE A 258 -7.00 8.11 12.39
C PHE A 258 -7.61 8.33 11.00
N ILE A 259 -8.50 7.43 10.62
CA ILE A 259 -9.28 7.48 9.38
C ILE A 259 -10.71 7.02 9.67
N ARG A 260 -11.66 7.29 8.77
CA ARG A 260 -13.04 6.78 8.94
C ARG A 260 -13.04 5.25 8.81
N ASP A 261 -13.90 4.60 9.57
CA ASP A 261 -14.11 3.15 9.52
C ASP A 261 -12.79 2.37 9.67
N LEU A 262 -11.90 2.81 10.58
CA LEU A 262 -10.69 2.06 10.89
C LEU A 262 -11.11 0.67 11.39
N PRO A 263 -10.53 -0.44 10.88
CA PRO A 263 -10.94 -1.77 11.30
C PRO A 263 -10.75 -1.96 12.82
N HIS A 264 -11.78 -2.38 13.56
CA HIS A 264 -11.70 -2.57 15.02
C HIS A 264 -10.53 -3.46 15.48
N ARG A 265 -10.17 -4.47 14.67
CA ARG A 265 -9.03 -5.37 14.94
C ARG A 265 -7.69 -4.64 14.91
N LEU A 266 -7.62 -3.61 14.07
CA LEU A 266 -6.46 -2.75 13.93
C LEU A 266 -6.32 -1.85 15.15
N ILE A 267 -7.42 -1.25 15.62
CA ILE A 267 -7.48 -0.48 16.88
C ILE A 267 -6.96 -1.33 18.05
N ALA A 268 -7.45 -2.57 18.18
CA ALA A 268 -7.02 -3.49 19.23
C ALA A 268 -5.52 -3.81 19.15
N SER A 269 -4.97 -3.99 17.95
CA SER A 269 -3.55 -4.27 17.73
C SER A 269 -2.64 -3.05 17.99
N PHE A 270 -3.17 -1.84 17.85
CA PHE A 270 -2.44 -0.58 18.06
C PHE A 270 -2.56 -0.03 19.48
N LYS A 271 -3.21 -0.75 20.40
CA LYS A 271 -3.29 -0.35 21.81
C LYS A 271 -1.92 -0.08 22.43
N ALA A 272 -0.91 -0.90 22.12
CA ALA A 272 0.46 -0.69 22.58
C ALA A 272 1.07 0.62 22.03
N THR A 273 0.83 0.93 20.75
CA THR A 273 1.35 2.16 20.12
C THR A 273 0.65 3.42 20.61
N LEU A 274 -0.61 3.29 21.03
CA LEU A 274 -1.45 4.38 21.57
C LEU A 274 -1.36 4.51 23.09
N GLU A 275 -0.63 3.62 23.76
CA GLU A 275 -0.43 3.65 25.21
C GLU A 275 0.20 4.96 25.68
N GLU A 276 1.08 5.54 24.87
CA GLU A 276 1.70 6.84 25.14
C GLU A 276 0.68 8.00 25.10
N SER A 277 -0.41 7.87 24.33
CA SER A 277 -1.53 8.82 24.36
C SER A 277 -2.46 8.55 25.54
N ARG A 278 -2.70 7.28 25.86
CA ARG A 278 -3.58 6.88 26.96
C ARG A 278 -3.07 7.36 28.33
N GLN A 279 -1.75 7.44 28.50
CA GLN A 279 -1.11 7.90 29.73
C GLN A 279 -0.66 9.38 29.67
N ALA A 280 -0.93 10.09 28.57
CA ALA A 280 -0.52 11.49 28.44
C ALA A 280 -1.26 12.37 29.46
N ASP A 281 -0.57 13.40 29.98
CA ASP A 281 -1.17 14.39 30.87
C ASP A 281 -2.14 15.33 30.11
N LEU A 282 -1.93 15.53 28.80
CA LEU A 282 -2.81 16.32 27.92
C LEU A 282 -2.90 15.72 26.52
N LEU A 283 -4.10 15.73 25.93
CA LEU A 283 -4.30 15.40 24.52
C LEU A 283 -4.52 16.66 23.68
N LEU A 284 -3.76 16.78 22.59
CA LEU A 284 -3.98 17.78 21.56
C LEU A 284 -4.67 17.12 20.37
N HIS A 285 -5.95 17.39 20.20
CA HIS A 285 -6.71 16.91 19.05
C HIS A 285 -6.52 17.86 17.87
N VAL A 286 -5.66 17.49 16.93
CA VAL A 286 -5.42 18.26 15.70
C VAL A 286 -6.47 17.91 14.65
N ALA A 287 -7.25 18.89 14.21
CA ALA A 287 -8.25 18.78 13.16
C ALA A 287 -7.90 19.68 11.97
N ASP A 288 -8.17 19.23 10.75
CA ASP A 288 -7.99 20.03 9.53
C ASP A 288 -9.19 20.97 9.34
N ALA A 289 -8.99 22.26 9.59
CA ALA A 289 -10.05 23.26 9.47
C ALA A 289 -10.43 23.58 8.01
N SER A 290 -9.56 23.26 7.04
CA SER A 290 -9.83 23.47 5.61
C SER A 290 -10.71 22.38 5.01
N SER A 291 -10.87 21.26 5.72
CA SER A 291 -11.70 20.13 5.27
C SER A 291 -13.19 20.42 5.44
N PRO A 292 -14.02 20.28 4.38
CA PRO A 292 -15.48 20.33 4.52
C PRO A 292 -16.03 19.26 5.46
N SER A 293 -15.26 18.18 5.69
CA SER A 293 -15.61 17.07 6.59
C SER A 293 -15.00 17.20 7.99
N ALA A 294 -14.45 18.36 8.37
CA ALA A 294 -13.77 18.57 9.65
C ALA A 294 -14.62 18.12 10.86
N CYS A 295 -15.90 18.46 10.88
CA CYS A 295 -16.84 18.04 11.92
C CYS A 295 -16.96 16.51 12.04
N ASP A 296 -16.93 15.80 10.92
CA ASP A 296 -17.06 14.34 10.88
C ASP A 296 -15.77 13.67 11.32
N GLN A 297 -14.63 14.23 10.90
CA GLN A 297 -13.30 13.79 11.31
C GLN A 297 -13.13 13.93 12.83
N VAL A 298 -13.54 15.06 13.42
CA VAL A 298 -13.50 15.29 14.87
C VAL A 298 -14.35 14.27 15.61
N ARG A 299 -15.59 14.02 15.15
CA ARG A 299 -16.46 13.00 15.74
C ARG A 299 -15.88 11.59 15.65
N ALA A 300 -15.31 11.22 14.50
CA ALA A 300 -14.69 9.92 14.30
C ALA A 300 -13.51 9.69 15.27
N VAL A 301 -12.67 10.72 15.49
CA VAL A 301 -11.55 10.63 16.44
C VAL A 301 -12.08 10.45 17.86
N TYR A 302 -13.10 11.18 18.28
CA TYR A 302 -13.67 11.02 19.62
C TYR A 302 -14.24 9.62 19.86
N ALA A 303 -14.93 9.02 18.87
CA ALA A 303 -15.42 7.66 18.97
C ALA A 303 -14.28 6.64 19.18
N VAL A 304 -13.15 6.83 18.50
CA VAL A 304 -11.98 5.95 18.66
C VAL A 304 -11.32 6.16 20.03
N LEU A 305 -11.22 7.40 20.52
CA LEU A 305 -10.67 7.68 21.86
C LEU A 305 -11.52 7.02 22.96
N GLU A 306 -12.85 7.05 22.80
CA GLU A 306 -13.79 6.39 23.70
C GLU A 306 -13.61 4.86 23.69
N GLU A 307 -13.49 4.24 22.52
CA GLU A 307 -13.23 2.79 22.38
C GLU A 307 -11.91 2.37 23.05
N LEU A 308 -10.92 3.26 23.06
CA LEU A 308 -9.63 3.04 23.72
C LEU A 308 -9.68 3.22 25.25
N GLY A 309 -10.83 3.59 25.80
CA GLY A 309 -11.00 3.87 27.23
C GLY A 309 -10.23 5.12 27.68
N ILE A 310 -9.95 6.03 26.74
CA ILE A 310 -9.46 7.36 27.08
C ILE A 310 -10.70 8.18 27.44
N GLU A 311 -11.02 8.22 28.74
CA GLU A 311 -12.04 9.13 29.27
C GLU A 311 -11.76 10.57 28.80
N GLN A 312 -12.78 11.43 28.69
CA GLN A 312 -12.67 12.86 28.36
C GLN A 312 -11.84 13.63 29.41
N LYS A 313 -10.57 13.31 29.55
CA LYS A 313 -9.58 14.08 30.27
C LYS A 313 -8.91 15.03 29.28
N ASP A 314 -8.66 16.23 29.79
CA ASP A 314 -8.09 17.42 29.16
C ASP A 314 -7.67 17.25 27.70
N THR A 315 -8.65 17.28 26.80
CA THR A 315 -8.42 17.32 25.35
C THR A 315 -8.58 18.75 24.87
N LEU A 316 -7.52 19.33 24.31
CA LEU A 316 -7.56 20.63 23.66
C LEU A 316 -7.68 20.44 22.15
N LEU A 317 -8.78 20.96 21.57
CA LEU A 317 -8.99 20.91 20.12
C LEU A 317 -8.14 22.00 19.44
N VAL A 318 -7.39 21.59 18.42
CA VAL A 318 -6.49 22.44 17.64
C VAL A 318 -6.94 22.44 16.19
N LEU A 319 -7.50 23.56 15.73
CA LEU A 319 -7.96 23.77 14.37
C LEU A 319 -6.78 24.21 13.50
N ASN A 320 -6.14 23.23 12.85
CA ASN A 320 -4.95 23.42 12.03
C ASN A 320 -5.31 23.71 10.56
N LYS A 321 -4.33 24.20 9.79
CA LYS A 321 -4.49 24.68 8.39
C LYS A 321 -5.46 25.87 8.26
N ALA A 322 -5.52 26.72 9.28
CA ALA A 322 -6.33 27.94 9.26
C ALA A 322 -5.95 28.90 8.11
N ASP A 323 -4.71 28.80 7.58
CA ASP A 323 -4.24 29.55 6.42
C ASP A 323 -4.97 29.21 5.10
N CYS A 324 -5.57 28.02 5.02
CA CYS A 324 -6.29 27.54 3.84
C CYS A 324 -7.81 27.41 4.07
N ALA A 325 -8.29 27.69 5.28
CA ALA A 325 -9.68 27.48 5.66
C ALA A 325 -10.53 28.73 5.37
N GLU A 326 -11.79 28.52 4.98
CA GLU A 326 -12.75 29.62 4.86
C GLU A 326 -13.17 30.13 6.25
N GLU A 327 -13.26 31.46 6.41
CA GLU A 327 -13.60 32.09 7.70
C GLU A 327 -14.97 31.63 8.24
N THR A 328 -15.93 31.38 7.34
CA THR A 328 -17.24 30.84 7.68
C THR A 328 -17.13 29.45 8.32
N SER A 329 -16.30 28.57 7.75
CA SER A 329 -16.06 27.21 8.25
C SER A 329 -15.37 27.22 9.61
N LEU A 330 -14.40 28.13 9.79
CA LEU A 330 -13.73 28.35 11.08
C LEU A 330 -14.71 28.80 12.18
N THR A 331 -15.58 29.76 11.86
CA THR A 331 -16.57 30.29 12.80
C THR A 331 -17.54 29.19 13.27
N VAL A 332 -18.04 28.36 12.34
CA VAL A 332 -18.92 27.23 12.67
C VAL A 332 -18.23 26.22 13.58
N LEU A 333 -16.94 25.92 13.35
CA LEU A 333 -16.18 25.01 14.19
C LEU A 333 -15.96 25.56 15.59
N GLU A 334 -15.72 26.86 15.74
CA GLU A 334 -15.53 27.49 17.06
C GLU A 334 -16.82 27.61 17.87
N GLU A 335 -17.93 27.96 17.21
CA GLU A 335 -19.25 27.95 17.87
C GLU A 335 -19.60 26.57 18.40
N ARG A 336 -19.23 25.53 17.64
CA ARG A 336 -19.49 24.14 18.00
C ARG A 336 -18.53 23.59 19.05
N TYR A 337 -17.29 24.06 19.06
CA TYR A 337 -16.24 23.63 19.98
C TYR A 337 -15.63 24.84 20.71
N PRO A 338 -16.32 25.36 21.75
CA PRO A 338 -15.80 26.47 22.55
C PRO A 338 -14.45 26.12 23.18
N GLY A 339 -13.45 26.98 23.01
CA GLY A 339 -12.09 26.76 23.51
C GLY A 339 -11.14 26.06 22.53
N ALA A 340 -11.56 25.81 21.28
CA ALA A 340 -10.66 25.36 20.23
C ALA A 340 -9.63 26.45 19.87
N VAL A 341 -8.40 26.05 19.57
CA VAL A 341 -7.31 26.98 19.20
C VAL A 341 -7.05 26.92 17.71
N ARG A 342 -7.19 28.05 17.01
CA ARG A 342 -6.83 28.19 15.59
C ARG A 342 -5.32 28.28 15.42
N VAL A 343 -4.76 27.45 14.55
CA VAL A 343 -3.34 27.47 14.19
C VAL A 343 -3.11 27.19 12.70
N SER A 344 -1.95 27.61 12.21
CA SER A 344 -1.34 27.03 11.03
C SER A 344 0.05 26.52 11.38
N ALA A 345 0.18 25.19 11.42
CA ALA A 345 1.46 24.53 11.61
C ALA A 345 2.46 24.84 10.47
N LYS A 346 1.99 25.30 9.30
CA LYS A 346 2.84 25.60 8.14
C LYS A 346 3.41 27.03 8.22
N THR A 347 2.59 28.00 8.59
CA THR A 347 3.00 29.41 8.67
C THR A 347 3.53 29.79 10.04
N GLY A 348 3.20 29.02 11.08
CA GLY A 348 3.49 29.32 12.48
C GLY A 348 2.43 30.20 13.14
N GLU A 349 1.39 30.60 12.42
CA GLU A 349 0.33 31.44 12.96
C GLU A 349 -0.44 30.72 14.08
N GLY A 350 -0.71 31.44 15.17
CA GLY A 350 -1.49 30.93 16.30
C GLY A 350 -0.73 30.00 17.26
N LEU A 351 0.54 29.67 16.98
CA LEU A 351 1.32 28.77 17.85
C LEU A 351 1.60 29.36 19.24
N ASP A 352 1.76 30.67 19.37
CA ASP A 352 1.92 31.32 20.68
C ASP A 352 0.65 31.14 21.53
N ARG A 353 -0.53 31.30 20.91
CA ARG A 353 -1.83 31.07 21.57
C ARG A 353 -2.00 29.61 21.96
N LEU A 354 -1.57 28.69 21.09
CA LEU A 354 -1.56 27.26 21.41
C LEU A 354 -0.63 26.96 22.59
N ALA A 355 0.58 27.52 22.62
CA ALA A 355 1.52 27.31 23.71
C ALA A 355 0.97 27.82 25.05
N MET A 356 0.32 29.00 25.06
CA MET A 356 -0.35 29.52 26.25
C MET A 356 -1.52 28.62 26.68
N ALA A 357 -2.40 28.24 25.76
CA ALA A 357 -3.53 27.36 26.06
C ALA A 357 -3.09 25.98 26.60
N VAL A 358 -1.97 25.44 26.10
CA VAL A 358 -1.38 24.20 26.62
C VAL A 358 -0.79 24.40 28.01
N SER A 359 -0.04 25.48 28.24
CA SER A 359 0.48 25.80 29.58
C SER A 359 -0.67 25.94 30.58
N ASP A 360 -1.76 26.59 30.21
CA ASP A 360 -2.95 26.75 31.05
C ASP A 360 -3.68 25.42 31.29
N ALA A 361 -3.81 24.58 30.26
CA ALA A 361 -4.44 23.27 30.41
C ALA A 361 -3.63 22.35 31.34
N LEU A 362 -2.30 22.29 31.15
CA LEU A 362 -1.41 21.54 32.04
C LEU A 362 -1.39 22.12 33.46
N SER A 363 -1.60 23.43 33.60
CA SER A 363 -1.64 24.14 34.88
C SER A 363 -2.84 23.82 35.76
N ARG A 364 -3.94 23.28 35.20
CA ARG A 364 -5.18 23.02 35.97
C ARG A 364 -4.99 22.02 37.11
N ASP A 365 -3.97 21.17 37.00
CA ASP A 365 -3.56 20.22 38.03
C ASP A 365 -2.53 20.77 39.03
N PHE A 366 -2.16 22.04 38.94
CA PHE A 366 -1.17 22.67 39.82
C PHE A 366 -1.85 23.36 40.99
N ILE A 367 -1.22 23.23 42.15
CA ILE A 367 -1.60 23.94 43.35
C ILE A 367 -0.48 24.93 43.65
N GLU A 368 -0.85 26.17 43.87
CA GLU A 368 0.02 27.17 44.48
C GLU A 368 -0.10 27.01 45.99
N ALA A 369 1.02 26.71 46.65
CA ALA A 369 1.03 26.40 48.08
C ALA A 369 2.24 27.05 48.77
N ASP A 370 2.01 27.48 50.00
CA ASP A 370 3.07 27.81 50.94
C ASP A 370 3.44 26.52 51.69
N ILE A 371 4.67 26.05 51.49
CA ILE A 371 5.22 24.87 52.15
C ILE A 371 6.21 25.32 53.22
N GLU A 372 5.88 25.10 54.49
CA GLU A 372 6.70 25.44 55.64
C GLU A 372 7.48 24.21 56.12
N THR A 373 8.81 24.29 56.15
CA THR A 373 9.68 23.21 56.63
C THR A 373 10.87 23.76 57.41
N SER A 374 11.67 22.90 58.06
CA SER A 374 12.90 23.32 58.74
C SER A 374 13.98 23.72 57.73
N VAL A 375 14.82 24.70 58.08
CA VAL A 375 15.98 25.13 57.26
C VAL A 375 16.95 23.96 56.98
N GLY A 376 16.98 22.93 57.84
CA GLY A 376 17.79 21.73 57.65
C GLY A 376 17.24 20.72 56.63
N ASN A 377 16.00 20.87 56.16
CA ASN A 377 15.36 19.94 55.22
C ASN A 377 15.74 20.22 53.76
N GLY A 378 17.05 20.20 53.46
CA GLY A 378 17.57 20.44 52.12
C GLY A 378 17.07 19.44 51.06
N ARG A 379 16.69 18.24 51.49
CA ARG A 379 16.09 17.20 50.62
C ARG A 379 14.74 17.66 50.06
N LEU A 380 13.86 18.19 50.90
CA LEU A 380 12.56 18.70 50.47
C LEU A 380 12.70 19.95 49.59
N LEU A 381 13.62 20.86 49.93
CA LEU A 381 13.91 22.05 49.11
C LEU A 381 14.41 21.67 47.70
N ALA A 382 15.30 20.69 47.59
CA ALA A 382 15.77 20.17 46.31
C ALA A 382 14.66 19.45 45.54
N TYR A 383 13.77 18.73 46.24
CA TYR A 383 12.60 18.07 45.64
C TYR A 383 11.61 19.10 45.05
N LEU A 384 11.27 20.14 45.81
CA LEU A 384 10.38 21.22 45.34
C LEU A 384 11.00 22.00 44.17
N ALA A 385 12.31 22.29 44.22
CA ALA A 385 13.02 22.94 43.11
C ALA A 385 13.14 22.05 41.86
N LYS A 386 13.08 20.72 42.01
CA LYS A 386 13.14 19.76 40.91
C LYS A 386 11.76 19.54 40.25
N HIS A 387 10.68 19.58 41.04
CA HIS A 387 9.34 19.15 40.62
C HIS A 387 8.30 20.27 40.55
N GLY A 388 8.67 21.52 40.86
CA GLY A 388 7.79 22.68 40.72
C GLY A 388 8.56 23.98 40.56
N GLU A 389 7.82 25.08 40.44
CA GLU A 389 8.38 26.43 40.33
C GLU A 389 8.37 27.10 41.71
N ILE A 390 9.52 27.61 42.15
CA ILE A 390 9.62 28.33 43.42
C ILE A 390 9.46 29.82 43.13
N LEU A 391 8.35 30.38 43.57
CA LEU A 391 7.95 31.77 43.36
C LEU A 391 8.66 32.68 44.37
N SER A 392 8.75 32.27 45.63
CA SER A 392 9.52 32.98 46.65
C SER A 392 9.96 32.07 47.81
N ARG A 393 11.02 32.48 48.51
CA ARG A 393 11.51 31.79 49.73
C ARG A 393 11.68 32.81 50.85
N THR A 394 11.05 32.56 51.98
CA THR A 394 11.16 33.40 53.17
C THR A 394 11.77 32.56 54.29
N PHE A 395 12.91 33.02 54.81
CA PHE A 395 13.64 32.35 55.89
C PHE A 395 13.32 33.01 57.24
N THR A 396 13.02 32.20 58.25
CA THR A 396 12.98 32.55 59.67
C THR A 396 14.08 31.79 60.42
N GLU A 397 14.28 32.05 61.72
CA GLU A 397 15.44 31.54 62.47
C GLU A 397 15.55 29.99 62.48
N ASP A 398 14.43 29.27 62.47
CA ASP A 398 14.38 27.80 62.51
C ASP A 398 13.61 27.16 61.33
N ARG A 399 12.93 27.96 60.50
CA ARG A 399 12.04 27.50 59.42
C ARG A 399 12.24 28.25 58.09
N VAL A 400 11.77 27.64 57.02
CA VAL A 400 11.68 28.23 55.68
C VAL A 400 10.28 28.02 55.13
N VAL A 401 9.66 29.11 54.68
CA VAL A 401 8.41 29.07 53.93
C VAL A 401 8.75 29.20 52.45
N VAL A 402 8.45 28.15 51.70
CA VAL A 402 8.62 28.11 50.24
C VAL A 402 7.27 28.30 49.59
N HIS A 403 7.10 29.45 48.96
CA HIS A 403 5.97 29.69 48.08
C HIS A 403 6.29 29.07 46.73
N CYS A 404 5.51 28.07 46.33
CA CYS A 404 5.77 27.33 45.11
C CYS A 404 4.49 26.89 44.41
N ARG A 405 4.61 26.75 43.09
CA ARG A 405 3.59 26.19 42.22
C ARG A 405 4.01 24.78 41.84
N VAL A 406 3.25 23.78 42.27
CA VAL A 406 3.63 22.36 42.13
C VAL A 406 2.42 21.54 41.66
N PRO A 407 2.59 20.54 40.77
CA PRO A 407 1.54 19.61 40.42
C PRO A 407 0.98 18.88 41.64
N ARG A 408 -0.35 18.74 41.73
CA ARG A 408 -1.04 18.04 42.82
C ARG A 408 -0.51 16.62 43.05
N LYS A 409 -0.06 15.94 41.98
CA LYS A 409 0.54 14.59 42.05
C LYS A 409 1.85 14.51 42.86
N TYR A 410 2.62 15.60 42.96
CA TYR A 410 3.87 15.62 43.72
C TYR A 410 3.70 16.08 45.16
N LEU A 411 2.60 16.78 45.48
CA LEU A 411 2.26 17.20 46.84
C LEU A 411 1.89 16.00 47.73
N GLY A 412 1.20 14.98 47.18
CA GLY A 412 0.86 13.75 47.92
C GLY A 412 2.05 12.87 48.31
N ARG A 413 3.28 13.18 47.85
CA ARG A 413 4.52 12.50 48.21
C ARG A 413 5.34 13.25 49.28
N VAL A 414 4.93 14.46 49.64
CA VAL A 414 5.52 15.21 50.75
C VAL A 414 4.88 14.70 52.03
N SER A 415 5.67 14.14 52.95
CA SER A 415 5.14 13.66 54.23
C SER A 415 4.63 14.83 55.05
N THR A 416 3.40 14.73 55.59
CA THR A 416 2.82 15.73 56.52
C THR A 416 3.60 15.86 57.82
N ASP A 417 4.51 14.91 58.10
CA ASP A 417 5.41 14.96 59.25
C ASP A 417 6.69 15.78 58.98
N GLU A 418 7.02 16.08 57.71
CA GLU A 418 8.25 16.79 57.29
C GLU A 418 8.00 18.24 56.85
N ALA A 419 6.74 18.62 56.58
CA ALA A 419 6.35 19.99 56.20
C ALA A 419 4.85 20.26 56.41
N ASP A 420 4.53 21.51 56.75
CA ASP A 420 3.15 22.03 56.77
C ASP A 420 2.83 22.63 55.39
N ILE A 421 1.76 22.16 54.75
CA ILE A 421 1.37 22.55 53.38
C ILE A 421 0.09 23.37 53.48
N ARG A 422 0.19 24.66 53.17
CA ARG A 422 -0.96 25.57 53.11
C ARG A 422 -1.25 25.92 51.65
N PRO A 423 -2.27 25.32 51.02
CA PRO A 423 -2.67 25.74 49.68
C PRO A 423 -3.11 27.20 49.74
N ARG A 424 -2.63 28.02 48.81
CA ARG A 424 -3.19 29.34 48.56
C ARG A 424 -4.39 29.17 47.65
N GLU A 425 -5.56 29.60 48.11
CA GLU A 425 -6.71 29.73 47.23
C GLU A 425 -6.37 30.75 46.15
N ASN A 426 -6.10 30.26 44.94
CA ASN A 426 -6.19 31.10 43.76
C ASN A 426 -7.70 31.28 43.51
N PRO A 427 -8.24 32.51 43.36
CA PRO A 427 -9.59 32.65 42.86
C PRO A 427 -9.63 31.93 41.51
N ALA A 428 -10.46 30.89 41.39
CA ALA A 428 -10.77 30.35 40.08
C ALA A 428 -11.23 31.52 39.20
N PRO A 429 -10.83 31.62 37.92
CA PRO A 429 -11.56 32.48 37.02
C PRO A 429 -13.00 31.94 36.99
N GLU A 430 -13.93 32.70 37.57
CA GLU A 430 -15.34 32.32 37.72
C GLU A 430 -16.11 32.22 36.39
N ASP A 431 -15.46 32.36 35.24
CA ASP A 431 -16.10 32.29 33.92
C ASP A 431 -15.33 31.40 32.92
N ALA A 432 -15.20 30.09 33.19
CA ALA A 432 -14.78 29.13 32.16
C ALA A 432 -15.11 27.65 32.45
N VAL A 433 -16.28 27.31 33.00
CA VAL A 433 -16.77 25.92 32.96
C VAL A 433 -18.27 25.88 32.68
N ALA A 434 -18.62 25.90 31.39
CA ALA A 434 -19.84 25.29 30.88
C ALA A 434 -19.53 24.71 29.49
N GLY A 435 -18.91 23.53 29.47
CA GLY A 435 -18.53 22.85 28.25
C GLY A 435 -18.39 21.34 28.46
N VAL A 436 -19.21 20.75 29.33
CA VAL A 436 -19.43 19.30 29.33
C VAL A 436 -20.35 19.01 28.14
N ALA A 437 -19.83 18.33 27.12
CA ALA A 437 -20.64 17.83 26.03
C ALA A 437 -21.71 16.86 26.60
N PRO A 438 -23.00 17.01 26.26
CA PRO A 438 -24.04 16.14 26.79
C PRO A 438 -23.94 14.74 26.18
N PRO A 439 -24.50 13.70 26.83
CA PRO A 439 -24.62 12.38 26.23
C PRO A 439 -25.50 12.47 24.98
N LEU A 440 -25.03 11.86 23.89
CA LEU A 440 -25.77 11.75 22.63
C LEU A 440 -26.88 10.71 22.79
N ASP A 441 -28.04 11.15 23.30
CA ASP A 441 -29.29 10.40 23.19
C ASP A 441 -30.38 11.26 22.54
N GLY A 442 -31.04 10.68 21.53
CA GLY A 442 -32.34 11.15 21.04
C GLY A 442 -32.33 11.99 19.76
N CYS A 443 -32.24 11.35 18.60
CA CYS A 443 -32.82 11.93 17.39
C CYS A 443 -34.27 11.47 17.28
N ALA A 444 -35.18 12.37 17.65
CA ALA A 444 -36.61 12.20 17.56
C ALA A 444 -37.07 12.02 16.10
N THR A 445 -37.96 11.04 15.92
CA THR A 445 -38.78 10.82 14.73
C THR A 445 -39.59 12.05 14.34
N PRO A 446 -39.66 12.45 13.05
CA PRO A 446 -40.60 13.46 12.62
C PRO A 446 -42.02 12.90 12.44
N PRO A 447 -43.06 13.75 12.52
CA PRO A 447 -44.40 13.33 12.87
C PRO A 447 -45.19 12.69 11.73
N ASN A 448 -46.04 11.76 12.15
CA ASN A 448 -47.10 11.10 11.40
C ASN A 448 -48.06 12.14 10.76
N VAL A 449 -47.87 12.45 9.48
CA VAL A 449 -48.92 13.09 8.67
C VAL A 449 -49.67 11.99 7.94
N LYS A 450 -50.84 11.64 8.47
CA LYS A 450 -51.88 10.89 7.75
C LYS A 450 -52.22 11.65 6.47
N ARG A 451 -51.85 11.12 5.31
CA ARG A 451 -52.56 11.41 4.05
C ARG A 451 -53.03 10.12 3.41
N SER A 452 -54.26 10.22 2.95
CA SER A 452 -55.17 9.23 2.42
C SER A 452 -54.55 8.35 1.34
N ARG A 453 -54.94 7.06 1.41
CA ARG A 453 -54.97 6.16 0.26
C ARG A 453 -55.87 6.79 -0.79
N ASP A 454 -55.31 7.14 -1.94
CA ASP A 454 -56.04 7.11 -3.19
C ASP A 454 -55.22 6.35 -4.23
N THR A 455 -55.92 5.40 -4.82
CA THR A 455 -55.61 4.49 -5.91
C THR A 455 -54.99 5.17 -7.13
N LEU A 456 -53.98 4.54 -7.74
CA LEU A 456 -53.88 4.30 -9.19
C LEU A 456 -52.63 3.48 -9.52
N ALA A 457 -52.84 2.29 -10.10
CA ALA A 457 -51.82 1.51 -10.80
C ALA A 457 -51.87 1.85 -12.32
N PRO A 458 -50.99 1.26 -13.15
CA PRO A 458 -49.85 1.92 -13.79
C PRO A 458 -50.12 2.31 -15.25
N THR A 459 -49.34 3.24 -15.81
CA THR A 459 -49.31 3.46 -17.27
C THR A 459 -47.90 3.38 -17.83
N LYS A 460 -47.73 2.43 -18.74
CA LYS A 460 -46.56 2.25 -19.62
C LYS A 460 -46.46 3.41 -20.60
N LEU A 461 -45.28 4.03 -20.71
CA LEU A 461 -44.73 4.73 -21.86
C LEU A 461 -43.24 4.94 -21.52
N GLY A 462 -42.22 4.73 -22.34
CA GLY A 462 -42.07 4.43 -23.76
C GLY A 462 -40.57 4.54 -24.02
N ARG A 463 -40.06 3.74 -24.95
CA ARG A 463 -38.64 3.71 -25.36
C ARG A 463 -38.08 5.10 -25.66
N GLY A 464 -36.85 5.35 -25.22
CA GLY A 464 -36.00 6.43 -25.70
C GLY A 464 -34.53 6.05 -25.47
N TYR A 465 -33.95 5.34 -26.44
CA TYR A 465 -32.50 5.12 -26.51
C TYR A 465 -31.85 6.44 -26.95
N PHE A 466 -31.16 7.13 -26.05
CA PHE A 466 -30.13 8.09 -26.45
C PHE A 466 -28.81 7.32 -26.52
N VAL A 467 -28.40 7.02 -27.76
CA VAL A 467 -27.05 6.55 -28.06
C VAL A 467 -26.19 7.79 -28.19
N ASP A 468 -25.43 8.12 -27.14
CA ASP A 468 -24.32 9.08 -27.27
C ASP A 468 -23.16 8.35 -27.95
N THR A 469 -23.01 8.60 -29.25
CA THR A 469 -21.90 8.13 -30.08
C THR A 469 -20.84 9.22 -30.12
N GLN A 470 -20.00 9.26 -29.09
CA GLN A 470 -18.66 9.85 -29.23
C GLN A 470 -17.61 8.75 -29.05
N PRO A 471 -16.74 8.51 -30.06
CA PRO A 471 -15.63 7.59 -29.90
C PRO A 471 -14.67 8.09 -28.82
N ASN A 472 -14.31 7.19 -27.92
CA ASN A 472 -13.56 7.45 -26.70
C ASN A 472 -12.14 7.98 -27.01
N ARG A 473 -11.84 9.22 -26.59
CA ARG A 473 -10.53 9.90 -26.78
C ARG A 473 -9.34 9.13 -26.20
N HIS A 474 -9.54 8.23 -25.24
CA HIS A 474 -8.47 7.50 -24.55
C HIS A 474 -7.93 6.29 -25.31
N GLN A 475 -8.70 5.75 -26.26
CA GLN A 475 -8.25 4.63 -27.09
C GLN A 475 -7.09 5.05 -28.03
N PHE A 476 -7.01 6.34 -28.36
CA PHE A 476 -5.93 6.91 -29.19
C PHE A 476 -4.63 7.21 -28.43
N VAL A 477 -4.66 7.36 -27.10
CA VAL A 477 -3.49 7.85 -26.33
C VAL A 477 -2.50 6.72 -26.02
N VAL A 478 -2.98 5.49 -25.75
CA VAL A 478 -2.10 4.35 -25.45
C VAL A 478 -1.42 3.78 -26.72
N MET A 479 -2.07 3.89 -27.89
CA MET A 479 -1.55 3.37 -29.16
C MET A 479 -0.33 4.15 -29.72
N LYS A 480 0.12 5.25 -29.08
CA LYS A 480 1.19 6.12 -29.62
C LYS A 480 2.40 6.32 -28.70
N GLN A 481 2.54 5.61 -27.58
CA GLN A 481 3.69 5.81 -26.67
C GLN A 481 5.05 5.38 -27.29
N LEU A 482 5.05 4.36 -28.15
CA LEU A 482 6.26 3.85 -28.81
C LEU A 482 6.41 4.33 -30.27
N ALA A 483 5.49 5.14 -30.77
CA ALA A 483 5.52 5.58 -32.17
C ALA A 483 6.82 6.32 -32.50
N GLY A 484 7.41 5.96 -33.64
CA GLY A 484 8.68 6.52 -34.12
C GLY A 484 9.94 5.91 -33.49
N GLN A 485 9.81 4.95 -32.59
CA GLN A 485 10.96 4.21 -32.05
C GLN A 485 11.46 3.14 -33.02
N ARG A 486 12.68 2.65 -32.77
CA ARG A 486 13.42 1.70 -33.59
C ARG A 486 13.78 0.49 -32.75
N ALA A 487 13.37 -0.70 -33.18
CA ALA A 487 13.53 -1.92 -32.41
C ALA A 487 14.24 -3.04 -33.19
N LEU A 488 15.16 -3.75 -32.52
CA LEU A 488 15.75 -4.99 -33.00
C LEU A 488 15.11 -6.17 -32.26
N VAL A 489 14.46 -7.07 -33.00
CA VAL A 489 13.76 -8.24 -32.43
C VAL A 489 14.47 -9.54 -32.85
N THR A 490 15.05 -10.23 -31.86
CA THR A 490 15.68 -11.53 -32.07
C THR A 490 14.68 -12.68 -32.05
N GLY A 491 14.92 -13.73 -32.83
CA GLY A 491 13.98 -14.86 -32.95
C GLY A 491 12.65 -14.47 -33.61
N ALA A 492 12.69 -13.49 -34.51
CA ALA A 492 11.49 -12.89 -35.14
C ALA A 492 10.84 -13.77 -36.23
N SER A 493 11.42 -14.92 -36.57
CA SER A 493 10.90 -15.81 -37.63
C SER A 493 9.60 -16.53 -37.27
N GLY A 494 9.18 -16.55 -36.00
CA GLY A 494 7.97 -17.25 -35.57
C GLY A 494 7.61 -17.03 -34.09
N GLY A 495 6.53 -17.69 -33.65
CA GLY A 495 6.10 -17.71 -32.25
C GLY A 495 5.95 -16.33 -31.62
N LEU A 496 6.48 -16.17 -30.40
CA LEU A 496 6.42 -14.91 -29.65
C LEU A 496 7.22 -13.79 -30.33
N GLY A 497 8.36 -14.09 -30.97
CA GLY A 497 9.18 -13.08 -31.65
C GLY A 497 8.43 -12.41 -32.81
N ARG A 498 7.73 -13.22 -33.62
CA ARG A 498 6.83 -12.73 -34.68
C ARG A 498 5.72 -11.85 -34.09
N ALA A 499 5.07 -12.30 -33.02
CA ALA A 499 3.99 -11.55 -32.37
C ALA A 499 4.48 -10.22 -31.78
N LEU A 500 5.67 -10.18 -31.16
CA LEU A 500 6.32 -8.98 -30.67
C LEU A 500 6.61 -7.99 -31.81
N ALA A 501 7.19 -8.46 -32.91
CA ALA A 501 7.51 -7.62 -34.06
C ALA A 501 6.24 -7.00 -34.69
N ILE A 502 5.19 -7.79 -34.89
CA ILE A 502 3.89 -7.29 -35.40
C ILE A 502 3.27 -6.29 -34.44
N ARG A 503 3.30 -6.57 -33.13
CA ARG A 503 2.73 -5.68 -32.10
C ARG A 503 3.47 -4.36 -32.02
N LEU A 504 4.81 -4.35 -32.11
CA LEU A 504 5.63 -3.15 -32.16
C LEU A 504 5.35 -2.35 -33.44
N ALA A 505 5.30 -3.02 -34.60
CA ALA A 505 4.99 -2.37 -35.86
C ALA A 505 3.59 -1.70 -35.87
N ARG A 506 2.60 -2.30 -35.22
CA ARG A 506 1.26 -1.70 -35.03
C ARG A 506 1.29 -0.39 -34.25
N ASP A 507 2.26 -0.19 -33.35
CA ASP A 507 2.44 1.06 -32.61
C ASP A 507 3.32 2.08 -33.37
N GLY A 508 3.67 1.78 -34.63
CA GLY A 508 4.53 2.65 -35.44
C GLY A 508 6.01 2.58 -35.05
N VAL A 509 6.46 1.45 -34.49
CA VAL A 509 7.88 1.17 -34.24
C VAL A 509 8.48 0.59 -35.52
N ALA A 510 9.60 1.15 -35.99
CA ALA A 510 10.38 0.58 -37.08
C ALA A 510 11.15 -0.64 -36.55
N THR A 511 11.11 -1.78 -37.25
CA THR A 511 11.62 -3.05 -36.72
C THR A 511 12.68 -3.71 -37.61
N ILE A 512 13.73 -4.23 -36.98
CA ILE A 512 14.64 -5.20 -37.57
C ILE A 512 14.26 -6.58 -37.08
N LEU A 513 14.04 -7.49 -38.03
CA LEU A 513 13.74 -8.88 -37.76
C LEU A 513 15.05 -9.67 -37.88
N PHE A 514 15.53 -10.23 -36.76
CA PHE A 514 16.79 -10.99 -36.72
C PHE A 514 16.54 -12.45 -36.33
N ALA A 515 16.77 -13.37 -37.28
CA ALA A 515 16.71 -14.82 -37.06
C ALA A 515 17.43 -15.59 -38.17
N ARG A 516 17.56 -16.91 -38.01
CA ARG A 516 18.23 -17.79 -39.00
C ARG A 516 17.34 -18.16 -40.19
N GLY A 517 16.04 -18.34 -39.96
CA GLY A 517 15.11 -18.85 -40.98
C GLY A 517 14.56 -17.75 -41.87
N ARG A 518 15.01 -17.69 -43.13
CA ARG A 518 14.57 -16.68 -44.10
C ARG A 518 13.05 -16.72 -44.34
N ASP A 519 12.49 -17.89 -44.64
CA ASP A 519 11.06 -18.03 -44.92
C ASP A 519 10.18 -17.50 -43.78
N GLY A 520 10.54 -17.84 -42.53
CA GLY A 520 9.81 -17.36 -41.36
C GLY A 520 9.96 -15.85 -41.12
N LEU A 521 11.08 -15.24 -41.53
CA LEU A 521 11.26 -13.79 -41.49
C LEU A 521 10.44 -13.10 -42.59
N ASP A 522 10.40 -13.66 -43.79
CA ASP A 522 9.59 -13.16 -44.91
C ASP A 522 8.09 -13.20 -44.55
N ASP A 523 7.61 -14.29 -43.92
CA ASP A 523 6.25 -14.38 -43.37
C ASP A 523 5.95 -13.29 -42.33
N THR A 524 6.88 -13.07 -41.38
CA THR A 524 6.73 -12.02 -40.37
C THR A 524 6.71 -10.65 -41.04
N ALA A 525 7.54 -10.42 -42.06
CA ALA A 525 7.57 -9.17 -42.81
C ALA A 525 6.27 -8.93 -43.57
N GLN A 526 5.69 -9.96 -44.20
CA GLN A 526 4.36 -9.87 -44.83
C GLN A 526 3.27 -9.56 -43.81
N ALA A 527 3.31 -10.15 -42.61
CA ALA A 527 2.37 -9.84 -41.55
C ALA A 527 2.50 -8.39 -41.05
N ILE A 528 3.72 -7.85 -41.01
CA ILE A 528 4.01 -6.45 -40.68
C ILE A 528 3.54 -5.50 -41.80
N ALA A 529 3.73 -5.87 -43.06
CA ALA A 529 3.22 -5.11 -44.21
C ALA A 529 1.70 -4.92 -44.16
N ARG A 530 0.96 -5.94 -43.71
CA ARG A 530 -0.51 -5.87 -43.53
C ARG A 530 -0.95 -4.88 -42.44
N VAL A 531 -0.06 -4.48 -41.53
CA VAL A 531 -0.34 -3.44 -40.52
C VAL A 531 0.24 -2.07 -40.89
N GLY A 532 0.71 -1.90 -42.13
CA GLY A 532 1.13 -0.61 -42.68
C GLY A 532 2.57 -0.21 -42.36
N SER A 533 3.45 -1.16 -42.02
CA SER A 533 4.86 -0.92 -41.76
C SER A 533 5.74 -1.84 -42.61
N THR A 534 7.00 -1.48 -42.84
CA THR A 534 7.95 -2.31 -43.59
C THR A 534 9.17 -2.57 -42.70
N PRO A 535 9.42 -3.82 -42.29
CA PRO A 535 10.55 -4.12 -41.45
C PRO A 535 11.80 -4.40 -42.28
N PHE A 536 12.98 -4.24 -41.67
CA PHE A 536 14.23 -4.68 -42.27
C PHE A 536 14.54 -6.12 -41.85
N ILE A 537 14.90 -6.97 -42.81
CA ILE A 537 15.20 -8.39 -42.56
C ILE A 537 16.71 -8.58 -42.45
N CYS A 538 17.17 -9.09 -41.31
CA CYS A 538 18.55 -9.51 -41.11
C CYS A 538 18.58 -11.03 -40.87
N VAL A 539 19.14 -11.79 -41.81
CA VAL A 539 19.32 -13.24 -41.63
C VAL A 539 20.66 -13.50 -40.94
N GLY A 540 20.63 -14.26 -39.86
CA GLY A 540 21.85 -14.72 -39.17
C GLY A 540 21.59 -15.41 -37.84
N ASP A 541 22.66 -15.92 -37.26
CA ASP A 541 22.67 -16.60 -35.96
C ASP A 541 23.09 -15.63 -34.84
N VAL A 542 22.26 -15.52 -33.80
CA VAL A 542 22.55 -14.66 -32.63
C VAL A 542 23.83 -15.06 -31.90
N THR A 543 24.27 -16.33 -32.03
CA THR A 543 25.52 -16.83 -31.45
C THR A 543 26.76 -16.40 -32.26
N ASN A 544 26.59 -15.92 -33.49
CA ASN A 544 27.69 -15.46 -34.33
C ASN A 544 27.91 -13.95 -34.17
N ALA A 545 29.12 -13.56 -33.73
CA ALA A 545 29.47 -12.16 -33.52
C ALA A 545 29.33 -11.29 -34.78
N SER A 546 29.73 -11.79 -35.95
CA SER A 546 29.61 -11.05 -37.21
C SER A 546 28.15 -10.82 -37.61
N ASP A 547 27.26 -11.76 -37.29
CA ASP A 547 25.83 -11.65 -37.59
C ASP A 547 25.16 -10.63 -36.67
N ARG A 548 25.49 -10.64 -35.38
CA ARG A 548 25.04 -9.60 -34.44
C ARG A 548 25.51 -8.21 -34.85
N GLN A 549 26.77 -8.07 -35.24
CA GLN A 549 27.33 -6.81 -35.73
C GLN A 549 26.60 -6.31 -36.98
N ARG A 550 26.25 -7.20 -37.92
CA ARG A 550 25.43 -6.82 -39.09
C ARG A 550 24.03 -6.38 -38.69
N ALA A 551 23.39 -7.05 -37.73
CA ALA A 551 22.07 -6.65 -37.24
C ALA A 551 22.08 -5.26 -36.55
N LEU A 552 23.13 -4.96 -35.77
CA LEU A 552 23.31 -3.65 -35.14
C LEU A 552 23.70 -2.56 -36.15
N ALA A 553 24.53 -2.90 -37.15
CA ALA A 553 24.84 -2.00 -38.25
C ALA A 553 23.56 -1.65 -39.03
N ALA A 554 22.70 -2.63 -39.34
CA ALA A 554 21.40 -2.36 -39.94
C ALA A 554 20.51 -1.45 -39.07
N ALA A 555 20.55 -1.56 -37.73
CA ALA A 555 19.81 -0.65 -36.85
C ALA A 555 20.26 0.79 -37.03
N ARG A 556 21.57 1.02 -37.08
CA ARG A 556 22.14 2.34 -37.30
C ARG A 556 21.90 2.85 -38.72
N ASP A 557 22.14 2.03 -39.72
CA ASP A 557 22.25 2.46 -41.11
C ASP A 557 20.87 2.53 -41.79
N GLU A 558 19.94 1.63 -41.46
CA GLU A 558 18.60 1.55 -42.08
C GLU A 558 17.51 2.24 -41.23
N LEU A 559 17.63 2.17 -39.90
CA LEU A 559 16.65 2.80 -39.00
C LEU A 559 17.15 4.12 -38.38
N GLY A 560 18.42 4.48 -38.58
CA GLY A 560 19.02 5.69 -38.02
C GLY A 560 19.35 5.59 -36.53
N GLY A 561 19.33 4.39 -35.93
CA GLY A 561 19.66 4.13 -34.53
C GLY A 561 18.80 3.03 -33.89
N LEU A 562 18.92 2.88 -32.56
CA LEU A 562 18.23 1.81 -31.82
C LEU A 562 17.66 2.34 -30.49
N ASP A 563 16.36 2.16 -30.27
CA ASP A 563 15.70 2.52 -29.01
C ASP A 563 15.36 1.29 -28.17
N LEU A 564 15.09 0.15 -28.82
CA LEU A 564 14.63 -1.06 -28.15
C LEU A 564 15.35 -2.31 -28.67
N LEU A 565 16.06 -3.00 -27.79
CA LEU A 565 16.56 -4.36 -28.05
C LEU A 565 15.61 -5.39 -27.42
N VAL A 566 15.04 -6.29 -28.23
CA VAL A 566 14.22 -7.41 -27.75
C VAL A 566 14.98 -8.72 -27.89
N ASN A 567 15.51 -9.21 -26.76
CA ASN A 567 16.16 -10.51 -26.64
C ASN A 567 15.12 -11.60 -26.40
N ASN A 568 14.60 -12.16 -27.49
CA ASN A 568 13.61 -13.22 -27.51
C ASN A 568 14.14 -14.55 -28.06
N ALA A 569 15.20 -14.55 -28.87
CA ALA A 569 15.79 -15.78 -29.38
C ALA A 569 16.11 -16.75 -28.23
N GLY A 570 15.71 -18.01 -28.42
CA GLY A 570 15.98 -19.04 -27.44
C GLY A 570 15.63 -20.44 -27.93
N VAL A 571 16.26 -21.42 -27.30
CA VAL A 571 16.04 -22.85 -27.51
C VAL A 571 15.71 -23.53 -26.18
N SER A 572 15.04 -24.68 -26.26
CA SER A 572 14.65 -25.49 -25.11
C SER A 572 15.07 -26.95 -25.33
N ALA A 573 15.07 -27.74 -24.27
CA ALA A 573 15.15 -29.19 -24.32
C ALA A 573 14.19 -29.81 -23.31
N HIS A 574 13.89 -31.10 -23.50
CA HIS A 574 13.13 -31.93 -22.58
C HIS A 574 13.90 -33.19 -22.23
N GLY A 575 13.50 -33.86 -21.15
CA GLY A 575 14.04 -35.15 -20.75
C GLY A 575 14.86 -35.08 -19.47
N ARG A 576 15.22 -36.25 -18.93
CA ARG A 576 15.95 -36.34 -17.66
C ARG A 576 17.35 -35.80 -17.80
N PHE A 577 17.80 -35.06 -16.77
CA PHE A 577 19.10 -34.40 -16.78
C PHE A 577 20.28 -35.39 -16.88
N HIS A 578 20.21 -36.54 -16.19
CA HIS A 578 21.31 -37.52 -16.22
C HIS A 578 21.38 -38.33 -17.52
N GLU A 579 20.35 -38.25 -18.37
CA GLU A 579 20.27 -38.92 -19.68
C GLU A 579 20.67 -37.95 -20.81
N SER A 580 20.93 -36.68 -20.52
CA SER A 580 21.23 -35.66 -21.52
C SER A 580 22.70 -35.63 -21.93
N SER A 581 22.97 -35.29 -23.19
CA SER A 581 24.33 -35.01 -23.65
C SER A 581 24.90 -33.79 -22.91
N PRO A 582 26.18 -33.81 -22.48
CA PRO A 582 26.84 -32.65 -21.89
C PRO A 582 26.78 -31.39 -22.77
N ASP A 583 26.69 -31.55 -24.09
CA ASP A 583 26.64 -30.43 -25.04
C ASP A 583 25.28 -29.73 -25.07
N ARG A 584 24.21 -30.40 -24.61
CA ARG A 584 22.86 -29.82 -24.56
C ARG A 584 22.81 -28.57 -23.69
N LEU A 585 23.41 -28.62 -22.49
CA LEU A 585 23.46 -27.47 -21.59
C LEU A 585 24.26 -26.33 -22.22
N ARG A 586 25.41 -26.64 -22.84
CA ARG A 586 26.26 -25.64 -23.51
C ARG A 586 25.48 -24.92 -24.62
N GLN A 587 24.82 -25.66 -25.50
CA GLN A 587 24.04 -25.10 -26.61
C GLN A 587 22.88 -24.20 -26.12
N ILE A 588 22.17 -24.61 -25.06
CA ILE A 588 21.10 -23.81 -24.48
C ILE A 588 21.66 -22.52 -23.86
N MET A 589 22.77 -22.60 -23.13
CA MET A 589 23.43 -21.41 -22.55
C MET A 589 23.98 -20.47 -23.61
N GLU A 590 24.55 -21.02 -24.69
CA GLU A 590 25.08 -20.27 -25.83
C GLU A 590 24.02 -19.34 -26.45
N VAL A 591 22.84 -19.90 -26.74
CA VAL A 591 21.75 -19.14 -27.38
C VAL A 591 21.00 -18.28 -26.36
N ASN A 592 20.60 -18.84 -25.22
CA ASN A 592 19.67 -18.17 -24.30
C ASN A 592 20.35 -17.15 -23.39
N VAL A 593 21.67 -17.24 -23.20
CA VAL A 593 22.41 -16.43 -22.22
C VAL A 593 23.57 -15.70 -22.88
N PHE A 594 24.56 -16.41 -23.45
CA PHE A 594 25.76 -15.77 -23.97
C PHE A 594 25.46 -14.85 -25.15
N ALA A 595 24.72 -15.34 -26.15
CA ALA A 595 24.30 -14.51 -27.29
C ALA A 595 23.49 -13.27 -26.86
N ALA A 596 22.58 -13.41 -25.89
CA ALA A 596 21.80 -12.29 -25.37
C ALA A 596 22.69 -11.28 -24.61
N ALA A 597 23.60 -11.76 -23.75
CA ALA A 597 24.53 -10.92 -22.99
C ALA A 597 25.47 -10.14 -23.91
N GLU A 598 26.03 -10.82 -24.92
CA GLU A 598 26.92 -10.22 -25.91
C GLU A 598 26.18 -9.18 -26.75
N LEU A 599 24.96 -9.48 -27.20
CA LEU A 599 24.15 -8.54 -27.96
C LEU A 599 23.76 -7.31 -27.13
N ILE A 600 23.45 -7.46 -25.85
CA ILE A 600 23.20 -6.32 -24.95
C ILE A 600 24.44 -5.44 -24.87
N ARG A 601 25.60 -6.04 -24.60
CA ARG A 601 26.88 -5.31 -24.48
C ARG A 601 27.20 -4.56 -25.78
N GLU A 602 27.01 -5.20 -26.93
CA GLU A 602 27.27 -4.62 -28.24
C GLU A 602 26.24 -3.53 -28.63
N ALA A 603 24.99 -3.68 -28.21
CA ALA A 603 23.91 -2.71 -28.50
C ALA A 603 23.90 -1.50 -27.54
N THR A 604 24.52 -1.62 -26.36
CA THR A 604 24.48 -0.58 -25.31
C THR A 604 24.91 0.81 -25.81
N PRO A 605 25.98 0.98 -26.61
CA PRO A 605 26.33 2.28 -27.15
C PRO A 605 25.21 2.91 -27.99
N LEU A 606 24.58 2.14 -28.88
CA LEU A 606 23.47 2.61 -29.72
C LEU A 606 22.22 2.94 -28.89
N LEU A 607 21.94 2.12 -27.86
CA LEU A 607 20.80 2.35 -26.97
C LEU A 607 20.98 3.60 -26.09
N ALA A 608 22.22 3.90 -25.70
CA ALA A 608 22.55 5.07 -24.88
C ALA A 608 22.49 6.40 -25.66
N GLU A 609 22.53 6.35 -26.99
CA GLU A 609 22.26 7.52 -27.85
C GLU A 609 20.77 7.89 -27.88
N SER A 610 19.89 7.00 -27.40
CA SER A 610 18.44 7.22 -27.32
C SER A 610 18.02 7.66 -25.92
N ASP A 611 17.24 8.74 -25.85
CA ASP A 611 16.56 9.18 -24.62
C ASP A 611 15.58 8.14 -24.06
N ARG A 612 15.25 7.12 -24.86
CA ARG A 612 14.28 6.07 -24.56
C ARG A 612 14.88 4.67 -24.64
N GLY A 613 16.21 4.55 -24.63
CA GLY A 613 16.91 3.27 -24.69
C GLY A 613 16.34 2.21 -23.74
N CYS A 614 16.07 1.01 -24.26
CA CYS A 614 15.51 -0.10 -23.50
C CYS A 614 16.01 -1.46 -23.99
N VAL A 615 16.32 -2.35 -23.05
CA VAL A 615 16.53 -3.77 -23.28
C VAL A 615 15.34 -4.55 -22.71
N ALA A 616 14.70 -5.39 -23.53
CA ALA A 616 13.64 -6.30 -23.13
C ALA A 616 14.11 -7.75 -23.28
N ASN A 617 14.39 -8.40 -22.15
CA ASN A 617 14.81 -9.80 -22.09
C ASN A 617 13.61 -10.71 -21.88
N VAL A 618 13.35 -11.61 -22.82
CA VAL A 618 12.27 -12.60 -22.72
C VAL A 618 12.76 -13.85 -21.97
N GLY A 619 12.43 -13.88 -20.69
CA GLY A 619 12.69 -14.96 -19.76
C GLY A 619 11.64 -16.07 -19.81
N SER A 620 11.26 -16.56 -18.63
CA SER A 620 10.24 -17.59 -18.41
C SER A 620 9.90 -17.62 -16.92
N ILE A 621 8.70 -18.07 -16.52
CA ILE A 621 8.44 -18.37 -15.10
C ILE A 621 9.41 -19.43 -14.53
N LEU A 622 10.04 -20.24 -15.39
CA LEU A 622 11.08 -21.19 -15.01
C LEU A 622 12.41 -20.52 -14.62
N ALA A 623 12.52 -19.19 -14.72
CA ALA A 623 13.60 -18.39 -14.12
C ALA A 623 13.47 -18.23 -12.60
N TRP A 624 12.32 -18.65 -12.03
CA TRP A 624 12.01 -18.51 -10.61
C TRP A 624 12.01 -19.83 -9.87
N ARG A 625 11.65 -20.94 -10.54
CA ARG A 625 11.78 -22.30 -10.01
C ARG A 625 12.15 -23.26 -11.13
N GLY A 626 13.19 -24.06 -10.90
CA GLY A 626 13.53 -25.16 -11.80
C GLY A 626 12.47 -26.25 -11.76
N VAL A 627 12.12 -26.76 -12.93
CA VAL A 627 11.16 -27.86 -13.10
C VAL A 627 11.91 -29.10 -13.57
N PRO A 628 11.61 -30.31 -13.05
CA PRO A 628 12.16 -31.55 -13.57
C PRO A 628 11.97 -31.66 -15.08
N HIS A 629 12.84 -32.42 -15.75
CA HIS A 629 12.85 -32.59 -17.20
C HIS A 629 13.08 -31.32 -18.04
N LYS A 630 13.35 -30.17 -17.41
CA LYS A 630 13.69 -28.89 -18.05
C LYS A 630 14.87 -28.21 -17.33
N ALA A 631 15.80 -28.98 -16.80
CA ALA A 631 16.86 -28.48 -15.92
C ALA A 631 17.75 -27.45 -16.64
N GLU A 632 18.23 -27.79 -17.84
CA GLU A 632 19.13 -26.96 -18.65
C GLU A 632 18.43 -25.68 -19.12
N TYR A 633 17.17 -25.78 -19.55
CA TYR A 633 16.36 -24.62 -19.91
C TYR A 633 16.11 -23.70 -18.71
N SER A 634 15.73 -24.27 -17.57
CA SER A 634 15.52 -23.52 -16.32
C SER A 634 16.81 -22.78 -15.95
N ALA A 635 17.97 -23.47 -15.93
CA ALA A 635 19.26 -22.86 -15.64
C ALA A 635 19.55 -21.64 -16.52
N SER A 636 19.30 -21.74 -17.83
CA SER A 636 19.48 -20.62 -18.75
C SER A 636 18.57 -19.43 -18.45
N LYS A 637 17.31 -19.67 -18.05
CA LYS A 637 16.35 -18.61 -17.72
C LYS A 637 16.64 -17.96 -16.37
N PHE A 638 17.14 -18.72 -15.39
CA PHE A 638 17.70 -18.17 -14.15
C PHE A 638 18.91 -17.27 -14.44
N ALA A 639 19.84 -17.71 -15.30
CA ALA A 639 21.02 -16.94 -15.67
C ALA A 639 20.65 -15.63 -16.38
N LEU A 640 19.72 -15.67 -17.35
CA LEU A 640 19.25 -14.48 -18.04
C LEU A 640 18.52 -13.50 -17.10
N ARG A 641 17.76 -14.00 -16.11
CA ARG A 641 17.14 -13.17 -15.08
C ARG A 641 18.18 -12.51 -14.19
N GLY A 642 19.13 -13.29 -13.67
CA GLY A 642 20.23 -12.77 -12.84
C GLY A 642 21.05 -11.71 -13.57
N LEU A 643 21.36 -11.95 -14.85
CA LEU A 643 22.02 -10.96 -15.70
C LEU A 643 21.18 -9.68 -15.82
N SER A 644 19.88 -9.80 -16.12
CA SER A 644 18.96 -8.66 -16.26
C SER A 644 18.89 -7.80 -15.00
N GLU A 645 18.91 -8.42 -13.82
CA GLU A 645 18.91 -7.72 -12.54
C GLU A 645 20.24 -7.02 -12.26
N ALA A 646 21.36 -7.68 -12.56
CA ALA A 646 22.70 -7.14 -12.34
C ALA A 646 22.99 -5.92 -13.22
N ILE A 647 22.66 -5.98 -14.51
CA ILE A 647 22.98 -4.91 -15.46
C ILE A 647 22.02 -3.72 -15.38
N ARG A 648 20.83 -3.88 -14.79
CA ARG A 648 19.82 -2.81 -14.71
C ARG A 648 20.36 -1.52 -14.07
N PRO A 649 20.93 -1.53 -12.84
CA PRO A 649 21.49 -0.32 -12.25
C PRO A 649 22.70 0.23 -13.02
N GLU A 650 23.44 -0.62 -13.73
CA GLU A 650 24.58 -0.19 -14.55
C GLU A 650 24.10 0.58 -15.79
N LEU A 651 23.17 0.00 -16.54
CA LEU A 651 22.62 0.59 -17.76
C LEU A 651 21.71 1.80 -17.47
N ALA A 652 21.06 1.85 -16.31
CA ALA A 652 20.27 3.01 -15.90
C ALA A 652 21.11 4.30 -15.83
N ARG A 653 22.41 4.21 -15.52
CA ARG A 653 23.33 5.37 -15.54
C ARG A 653 23.59 5.93 -16.94
N LEU A 654 23.35 5.11 -17.96
CA LEU A 654 23.46 5.47 -19.38
C LEU A 654 22.10 5.85 -19.98
N GLY A 655 21.04 5.97 -19.15
CA GLY A 655 19.68 6.24 -19.63
C GLY A 655 18.94 5.03 -20.20
N VAL A 656 19.54 3.84 -20.16
CA VAL A 656 18.99 2.61 -20.76
C VAL A 656 18.22 1.80 -19.71
N HIS A 657 16.94 1.55 -19.98
CA HIS A 657 16.06 0.74 -19.13
C HIS A 657 16.23 -0.76 -19.40
N VAL A 658 16.00 -1.62 -18.40
CA VAL A 658 16.08 -3.08 -18.56
C VAL A 658 14.83 -3.76 -18.01
N LEU A 659 14.01 -4.32 -18.90
CA LEU A 659 12.82 -5.10 -18.61
C LEU A 659 13.11 -6.60 -18.74
N HIS A 660 12.70 -7.37 -17.72
CA HIS A 660 12.68 -8.84 -17.78
C HIS A 660 11.23 -9.33 -17.90
N ALA A 661 10.90 -10.06 -18.96
CA ALA A 661 9.57 -10.65 -19.13
C ALA A 661 9.58 -12.12 -18.70
N SER A 662 8.63 -12.51 -17.85
CA SER A 662 8.51 -13.85 -17.27
C SER A 662 7.24 -14.57 -17.77
N PRO A 663 7.14 -14.94 -19.07
CA PRO A 663 5.98 -15.67 -19.58
C PRO A 663 5.92 -17.12 -19.06
N ALA A 664 4.72 -17.63 -18.82
CA ALA A 664 4.50 -19.07 -18.66
C ALA A 664 4.47 -19.79 -20.02
N THR A 665 3.87 -20.97 -20.08
CA THR A 665 3.70 -21.71 -21.34
C THR A 665 2.99 -20.82 -22.37
N ILE A 666 3.59 -20.71 -23.55
CA ILE A 666 3.02 -19.99 -24.69
C ILE A 666 2.75 -21.01 -25.78
N ASP A 667 1.63 -20.86 -26.47
CA ASP A 667 1.29 -21.65 -27.67
C ASP A 667 2.21 -21.23 -28.83
N THR A 668 3.48 -21.66 -28.77
CA THR A 668 4.52 -21.31 -29.74
C THR A 668 5.28 -22.52 -30.23
N ALA A 669 5.85 -22.39 -31.43
CA ALA A 669 6.80 -23.31 -32.04
C ALA A 669 8.15 -23.43 -31.29
N LEU A 670 8.30 -22.90 -30.07
CA LEU A 670 9.51 -23.12 -29.26
C LEU A 670 9.78 -24.62 -29.06
N PHE A 671 8.72 -25.43 -29.06
CA PHE A 671 8.77 -26.89 -28.98
C PHE A 671 9.13 -27.59 -30.30
N ASP A 672 9.14 -26.88 -31.42
CA ASP A 672 9.61 -27.39 -32.72
C ASP A 672 11.14 -27.25 -32.86
N HIS A 673 11.75 -26.40 -32.04
CA HIS A 673 13.19 -26.13 -31.95
C HIS A 673 13.84 -26.77 -30.72
N LEU A 674 13.39 -27.96 -30.32
CA LEU A 674 14.05 -28.72 -29.26
C LEU A 674 15.46 -29.12 -29.70
N VAL A 675 16.45 -28.80 -28.86
CA VAL A 675 17.85 -29.21 -29.05
C VAL A 675 17.97 -30.74 -29.12
N ASP A 676 17.08 -31.44 -28.41
CA ASP A 676 16.90 -32.88 -28.51
C ASP A 676 15.41 -33.22 -28.61
N LYS A 677 15.03 -33.89 -29.71
CA LYS A 677 13.64 -34.28 -29.99
C LYS A 677 13.24 -35.60 -29.32
N HIS A 678 14.17 -36.32 -28.69
CA HIS A 678 13.93 -37.63 -28.09
C HIS A 678 13.52 -37.57 -26.60
N GLY A 679 13.56 -36.39 -25.99
CA GLY A 679 13.20 -36.20 -24.58
C GLY A 679 11.69 -36.07 -24.36
N GLU A 680 11.12 -36.95 -23.54
CA GLU A 680 9.72 -36.87 -23.10
C GLU A 680 9.57 -36.27 -21.69
N ILE A 681 8.40 -35.65 -21.45
CA ILE A 681 7.97 -35.22 -20.12
C ILE A 681 6.80 -36.11 -19.66
N PRO A 682 6.81 -36.64 -18.42
CA PRO A 682 5.79 -37.58 -17.95
C PRO A 682 4.43 -36.93 -17.64
N TRP A 683 4.21 -35.67 -18.01
CA TRP A 683 2.95 -34.96 -17.81
C TRP A 683 2.53 -34.14 -19.03
N LYS A 684 1.21 -33.95 -19.18
CA LYS A 684 0.66 -33.07 -20.21
C LYS A 684 1.00 -31.61 -19.89
N GLN A 685 1.50 -30.88 -20.90
CA GLN A 685 1.70 -29.44 -20.75
C GLN A 685 0.35 -28.72 -20.59
N PRO A 686 0.27 -27.67 -19.75
CA PRO A 686 -0.87 -26.77 -19.71
C PRO A 686 -1.10 -26.12 -21.07
N ARG A 687 -2.35 -25.75 -21.39
CA ARG A 687 -2.63 -24.86 -22.52
C ARG A 687 -1.87 -23.55 -22.33
N GLY A 688 -1.11 -23.14 -23.33
CA GLY A 688 -0.34 -21.90 -23.28
C GLY A 688 -1.22 -20.68 -23.50
N TYR A 689 -0.62 -19.50 -23.29
CA TYR A 689 -1.24 -18.26 -23.74
C TYR A 689 -1.02 -18.06 -25.25
N PRO A 690 -1.94 -17.39 -25.95
CA PRO A 690 -1.69 -16.91 -27.31
C PRO A 690 -0.48 -15.98 -27.36
N PRO A 691 0.44 -16.14 -28.34
CA PRO A 691 1.62 -15.29 -28.49
C PRO A 691 1.31 -13.79 -28.56
N GLU A 692 0.19 -13.41 -29.17
CA GLU A 692 -0.25 -12.03 -29.34
C GLU A 692 -0.56 -11.36 -27.99
N ARG A 693 -1.18 -12.12 -27.08
CA ARG A 693 -1.49 -11.64 -25.73
C ARG A 693 -0.22 -11.42 -24.91
N VAL A 694 0.76 -12.32 -25.06
CA VAL A 694 2.06 -12.21 -24.38
C VAL A 694 2.83 -11.01 -24.93
N ALA A 695 2.89 -10.87 -26.25
CA ALA A 695 3.54 -9.76 -26.92
C ALA A 695 2.97 -8.40 -26.48
N ASP A 696 1.64 -8.29 -26.43
CA ASP A 696 0.97 -7.07 -26.01
C ASP A 696 1.28 -6.68 -24.56
N ARG A 697 1.41 -7.65 -23.64
CA ARG A 697 1.85 -7.37 -22.25
C ARG A 697 3.31 -6.94 -22.17
N ILE A 698 4.20 -7.56 -22.93
CA ILE A 698 5.62 -7.20 -22.96
C ILE A 698 5.79 -5.78 -23.52
N VAL A 699 5.13 -5.47 -24.65
CA VAL A 699 5.19 -4.14 -25.28
C VAL A 699 4.62 -3.05 -24.37
N ARG A 700 3.51 -3.31 -23.67
CA ARG A 700 2.99 -2.39 -22.64
C ARG A 700 3.95 -2.22 -21.47
N GLY A 701 4.62 -3.29 -21.05
CA GLY A 701 5.67 -3.23 -20.03
C GLY A 701 6.85 -2.35 -20.44
N VAL A 702 7.28 -2.44 -21.71
CA VAL A 702 8.30 -1.56 -22.28
C VAL A 702 7.83 -0.11 -22.27
N ALA A 703 6.62 0.17 -22.77
CA ALA A 703 6.05 1.52 -22.81
C ALA A 703 5.93 2.17 -21.41
N ARG A 704 5.56 1.37 -20.40
CA ARG A 704 5.46 1.81 -18.98
C ARG A 704 6.78 1.74 -18.20
N ARG A 705 7.91 1.40 -18.84
CA ARG A 705 9.22 1.18 -18.19
C ARG A 705 9.15 0.26 -16.97
N LYS A 706 8.37 -0.84 -17.06
CA LYS A 706 8.32 -1.85 -15.99
C LYS A 706 9.65 -2.58 -15.88
N ASN A 707 10.05 -2.90 -14.66
CA ASN A 707 11.22 -3.74 -14.41
C ASN A 707 10.95 -5.22 -14.73
N GLU A 708 9.72 -5.69 -14.48
CA GLU A 708 9.34 -7.06 -14.72
C GLU A 708 7.88 -7.17 -15.17
N VAL A 709 7.60 -8.15 -16.03
CA VAL A 709 6.26 -8.45 -16.54
C VAL A 709 5.95 -9.94 -16.39
N ALA A 710 4.85 -10.26 -15.72
CA ALA A 710 4.24 -11.59 -15.73
C ALA A 710 2.96 -11.58 -16.59
N ILE A 711 2.67 -12.66 -17.32
CA ILE A 711 1.65 -12.64 -18.38
C ILE A 711 0.25 -12.98 -17.89
N GLY A 712 0.10 -13.76 -16.81
CA GLY A 712 -1.22 -14.09 -16.25
C GLY A 712 -1.18 -14.35 -14.75
N TRP A 713 -2.36 -14.43 -14.14
CA TRP A 713 -2.50 -14.67 -12.70
C TRP A 713 -1.83 -15.96 -12.24
N ASN A 714 -1.97 -17.05 -13.01
CA ASN A 714 -1.33 -18.34 -12.69
C ASN A 714 0.19 -18.24 -12.70
N ASP A 715 0.75 -17.43 -13.60
CA ASP A 715 2.18 -17.18 -13.75
C ASP A 715 2.70 -16.42 -12.55
N TRP A 716 1.94 -15.41 -12.12
CA TRP A 716 2.27 -14.63 -10.94
C TRP A 716 2.11 -15.44 -9.65
N ALA A 717 1.08 -16.27 -9.54
CA ALA A 717 0.91 -17.22 -8.44
C ALA A 717 2.04 -18.25 -8.40
N PHE A 718 2.52 -18.73 -9.55
CA PHE A 718 3.68 -19.62 -9.63
C PHE A 718 4.97 -18.91 -9.22
N VAL A 719 5.24 -17.71 -9.75
CA VAL A 719 6.41 -16.89 -9.36
C VAL A 719 6.38 -16.58 -7.86
N ARG A 720 5.20 -16.27 -7.30
CA ARG A 720 5.01 -16.09 -5.85
C ARG A 720 5.25 -17.38 -5.08
N ALA A 721 4.68 -18.50 -5.50
CA ALA A 721 4.90 -19.79 -4.83
C ALA A 721 6.39 -20.18 -4.87
N ALA A 722 7.07 -19.95 -5.99
CA ALA A 722 8.50 -20.16 -6.14
C ALA A 722 9.33 -19.31 -5.19
N ARG A 723 8.92 -18.06 -4.99
CA ARG A 723 9.62 -17.09 -4.14
C ARG A 723 9.35 -17.29 -2.65
N PHE A 724 8.11 -17.56 -2.27
CA PHE A 724 7.65 -17.51 -0.88
C PHE A 724 7.32 -18.86 -0.27
N SER A 725 7.14 -19.89 -1.10
CA SER A 725 6.80 -21.24 -0.64
C SER A 725 7.46 -22.31 -1.51
N PRO A 726 8.80 -22.29 -1.67
CA PRO A 726 9.51 -23.24 -2.52
C PRO A 726 9.22 -24.69 -2.12
N TRP A 727 9.09 -24.97 -0.81
CA TRP A 727 8.73 -26.30 -0.28
C TRP A 727 7.37 -26.83 -0.78
N LEU A 728 6.40 -25.94 -1.05
CA LEU A 728 5.09 -26.32 -1.58
C LEU A 728 5.21 -26.76 -3.04
N LEU A 729 6.02 -26.05 -3.83
CA LEU A 729 6.35 -26.47 -5.19
C LEU A 729 7.19 -27.74 -5.19
N ASP A 730 8.15 -27.89 -4.28
CA ASP A 730 8.96 -29.11 -4.17
C ASP A 730 8.10 -30.35 -3.96
N ARG A 731 7.07 -30.23 -3.10
CA ARG A 731 6.12 -31.32 -2.86
C ARG A 731 5.29 -31.67 -4.09
N VAL A 732 5.03 -30.72 -4.97
CA VAL A 732 4.32 -30.94 -6.24
C VAL A 732 5.28 -31.51 -7.29
N LEU A 733 6.48 -30.96 -7.42
CA LEU A 733 7.49 -31.34 -8.40
C LEU A 733 8.06 -32.74 -8.13
N ASN A 734 8.22 -33.14 -6.86
CA ASN A 734 8.62 -34.50 -6.47
C ASN A 734 7.63 -35.60 -6.92
N ARG A 735 6.42 -35.25 -7.37
CA ARG A 735 5.47 -36.21 -7.96
C ARG A 735 5.72 -36.46 -9.44
N TYR A 736 6.51 -35.60 -10.07
CA TYR A 736 6.76 -35.56 -11.51
C TYR A 736 8.20 -35.95 -11.87
N GLY A 737 9.06 -36.18 -10.87
CA GLY A 737 10.45 -36.63 -11.06
C GLY A 737 11.19 -36.63 -9.74
#